data_AF-A0A5Q2RRJ1-F1
#
_entry.id   AF-A0A5Q2RRJ1-F1
#
_cell.length_a   1.000
_cell.length_b   1.000
_cell.length_c   1.000
_cell.angle_alpha   90.00
_cell.angle_beta   90.00
_cell.angle_gamma   90.00
#
_symmetry.space_group_name_H-M   'P 1'
#
loop_
_entity.id
_entity.type
_entity.pdbx_description
1 polymer ?
#
loop_
_entity_poly.entity_id
_entity_poly.type
_entity_poly.pdbx_seq_one_letter_code
_entity_poly.pdbx_strand_id
1 'polypeptide(L)'
;MSLPDPPLWPAPPDHPDADHETTPPARPDEHVVDEDRTLHAWVTFGVVAACVVFTFMQLQPSLILRDTLPNGGDMGAHVWTPAFLRDHLLPDWRLTGWTNDWYAGFPVLRFYMVPPMLAIVVLDLVLPYGVAFKLVAVSGALALPVAAWAFGRLAGLAFPAPPLLAVAAVAFLFHRDYSIYGGNLPSTLAGEFAFTISLCLALVYLGLVANGLRTGRHRAWAAVVVALCALTHVIPLIFAVVGAFVLLAVHPTRRGLAWLATSAPVGALLAMWWLLPFWWQRSHLNDMGWEKTLPPASAGWTERVGFWITFILPDEQRWLLDLPLVGPPLRLDLVILVLAAAVVLVAGRQRIGLALVTLLCIGSVAVVLVPQGRLWNARLTPFTHLLAYLIVALAVALVVRRAAAMVPLRFRDPLRVGGALAAVLAAAVVVALPLHQLPGGRTGSDGVYRWMGLESAEKSYIPGWARWNFTGYQGKEAWPEFEDVLLTMEGVGDDHGCGRAMWEYDRELDRYGTPMAMMLLPHFTDGCIASMEGLYFESATMTPFHFLNQSVLSTAPSRAQRGLPYRDSDIDLGVGQLQMMGVRYYLALSQEMIDAASRHPDLTELARSGPWVVYEVADAPLVESLTHLPAVLADPPRSNEDWIEATEDWFQAPIAWDLHLAADGPESWPRAASYGEATRVPVEPVEVSDVVLEDDRISFRVSEPGVPVLVKVSHFPNWEADGADGPWRVSPSFMVVVPTDEEVTLRYGTHPVELGGWLLTLVGVAGVVLLVRWGRLGTDEPAEADEPEAPDVEHGDDEGRDETTLDAPSRGRPDSPT
;
A
#
# COMPACT_ATOMS: atom_id res chain seq x y z
N MET A 1 -65.99 64.75 -67.18
CA MET A 1 -65.75 65.83 -66.21
C MET A 1 -67.02 66.06 -65.40
N SER A 2 -67.26 65.43 -64.26
CA SER A 2 -66.67 64.20 -63.70
C SER A 2 -67.73 63.55 -62.80
N LEU A 3 -68.03 62.27 -63.07
CA LEU A 3 -69.29 61.54 -62.85
C LEU A 3 -69.42 60.86 -61.46
N PRO A 4 -70.61 60.32 -61.09
CA PRO A 4 -71.18 60.23 -59.73
C PRO A 4 -71.58 58.79 -59.23
N ASP A 5 -72.20 58.71 -58.05
CA ASP A 5 -72.73 57.56 -57.23
C ASP A 5 -73.72 56.56 -57.94
N PRO A 6 -74.32 55.48 -57.33
CA PRO A 6 -74.12 54.54 -56.17
C PRO A 6 -74.41 53.01 -56.55
N PRO A 7 -75.19 52.12 -55.84
CA PRO A 7 -75.08 51.30 -54.57
C PRO A 7 -75.17 49.73 -54.75
N LEU A 8 -75.27 48.90 -53.67
CA LEU A 8 -76.25 47.76 -53.43
C LEU A 8 -75.88 46.70 -52.32
N TRP A 9 -76.89 46.29 -51.52
CA TRP A 9 -77.01 45.31 -50.37
C TRP A 9 -77.10 43.81 -50.88
N PRO A 10 -77.21 42.66 -50.11
CA PRO A 10 -77.65 42.42 -48.71
C PRO A 10 -77.01 41.24 -47.86
N ALA A 11 -77.47 41.04 -46.60
CA ALA A 11 -77.26 39.87 -45.67
C ALA A 11 -78.09 38.60 -46.09
N PRO A 12 -78.15 37.39 -45.44
CA PRO A 12 -77.77 36.89 -44.07
C PRO A 12 -77.24 35.39 -44.07
N PRO A 13 -77.46 34.42 -43.11
CA PRO A 13 -77.63 34.34 -41.63
C PRO A 13 -76.75 33.26 -40.88
N ASP A 14 -76.86 33.27 -39.54
CA ASP A 14 -76.69 32.26 -38.45
C ASP A 14 -76.15 30.81 -38.64
N HIS A 15 -75.44 30.39 -37.57
CA HIS A 15 -75.42 29.06 -36.87
C HIS A 15 -74.24 28.07 -37.09
N PRO A 16 -73.96 27.20 -36.10
CA PRO A 16 -72.80 27.27 -35.18
C PRO A 16 -71.78 26.14 -35.42
N ASP A 17 -70.57 26.25 -34.86
CA ASP A 17 -69.79 25.05 -34.54
C ASP A 17 -68.86 25.28 -33.34
N ALA A 18 -68.71 24.20 -32.59
CA ALA A 18 -68.19 24.13 -31.24
C ALA A 18 -66.65 24.18 -31.20
N ASP A 19 -66.10 25.14 -30.46
CA ASP A 19 -64.72 25.11 -30.00
C ASP A 19 -64.62 24.25 -28.74
N HIS A 20 -64.24 22.99 -28.92
CA HIS A 20 -63.64 22.20 -27.86
C HIS A 20 -62.19 22.67 -27.65
N GLU A 21 -61.96 23.46 -26.60
CA GLU A 21 -60.63 23.65 -26.02
C GLU A 21 -60.09 22.29 -25.55
N THR A 22 -59.14 21.73 -26.28
CA THR A 22 -58.30 20.63 -25.83
C THR A 22 -57.04 21.20 -25.20
N THR A 23 -57.02 21.22 -23.87
CA THR A 23 -55.79 21.32 -23.08
C THR A 23 -54.85 20.18 -23.49
N PRO A 24 -53.56 20.43 -23.81
CA PRO A 24 -52.66 19.35 -24.17
C PRO A 24 -52.45 18.43 -22.97
N PRO A 25 -52.44 17.09 -23.15
CA PRO A 25 -52.23 16.17 -22.04
C PRO A 25 -50.80 16.35 -21.50
N ALA A 26 -50.68 16.48 -20.17
CA ALA A 26 -49.40 16.40 -19.48
C ALA A 26 -48.72 15.07 -19.85
N ARG A 27 -47.47 15.12 -20.33
CA ARG A 27 -46.69 13.93 -20.71
C ARG A 27 -46.55 13.00 -19.50
N PRO A 28 -47.05 11.75 -19.57
CA PRO A 28 -46.94 10.79 -18.47
C PRO A 28 -45.50 10.29 -18.18
N ASP A 29 -44.51 10.63 -19.02
CA ASP A 29 -43.20 9.98 -19.01
C ASP A 29 -42.09 10.71 -18.23
N GLU A 30 -42.17 12.04 -18.03
CA GLU A 30 -41.10 12.78 -17.33
C GLU A 30 -41.10 12.51 -15.81
N HIS A 31 -42.28 12.36 -15.21
CA HIS A 31 -42.41 12.16 -13.77
C HIS A 31 -41.94 10.76 -13.34
N VAL A 32 -42.24 9.73 -14.14
CA VAL A 32 -41.88 8.31 -13.87
C VAL A 32 -40.38 8.09 -13.99
N VAL A 33 -39.73 8.69 -15.00
CA VAL A 33 -38.27 8.60 -15.20
C VAL A 33 -37.49 9.27 -14.06
N ASP A 34 -38.04 10.33 -13.45
CA ASP A 34 -37.42 11.05 -12.33
C ASP A 34 -37.59 10.30 -11.00
N GLU A 35 -38.74 9.65 -10.79
CA GLU A 35 -39.00 8.77 -9.63
C GLU A 35 -38.08 7.53 -9.64
N ASP A 36 -37.91 6.87 -10.80
CA ASP A 36 -37.05 5.68 -10.91
C ASP A 36 -35.57 6.00 -10.69
N ARG A 37 -35.10 7.17 -11.16
CA ARG A 37 -33.75 7.67 -10.87
C ARG A 37 -33.54 7.96 -9.40
N THR A 38 -34.56 8.53 -8.75
CA THR A 38 -34.54 8.84 -7.32
C THR A 38 -34.48 7.56 -6.48
N LEU A 39 -35.28 6.55 -6.82
CA LEU A 39 -35.26 5.24 -6.16
C LEU A 39 -33.89 4.56 -6.26
N HIS A 40 -33.31 4.49 -7.47
CA HIS A 40 -31.97 3.91 -7.67
C HIS A 40 -30.90 4.64 -6.85
N ALA A 41 -31.00 5.96 -6.73
CA ALA A 41 -30.07 6.75 -5.92
C ALA A 41 -30.19 6.41 -4.43
N TRP A 42 -31.40 6.32 -3.88
CA TRP A 42 -31.63 5.95 -2.48
C TRP A 42 -31.17 4.52 -2.17
N VAL A 43 -31.48 3.55 -3.04
CA VAL A 43 -31.01 2.16 -2.89
C VAL A 43 -29.48 2.12 -2.94
N THR A 44 -28.87 2.82 -3.89
CA THR A 44 -27.40 2.88 -4.01
C THR A 44 -26.77 3.49 -2.75
N PHE A 45 -27.30 4.62 -2.28
CA PHE A 45 -26.83 5.26 -1.05
C PHE A 45 -26.97 4.32 0.16
N GLY A 46 -28.14 3.69 0.33
CA GLY A 46 -28.40 2.75 1.42
C GLY A 46 -27.43 1.56 1.41
N VAL A 47 -27.17 0.97 0.24
CA VAL A 47 -26.22 -0.15 0.10
C VAL A 47 -24.79 0.29 0.42
N VAL A 48 -24.31 1.38 -0.17
CA VAL A 48 -22.93 1.85 0.05
C VAL A 48 -22.73 2.28 1.51
N ALA A 49 -23.69 3.02 2.09
CA ALA A 49 -23.65 3.40 3.50
C ALA A 49 -23.66 2.17 4.42
N ALA A 50 -24.49 1.17 4.13
CA ALA A 50 -24.51 -0.09 4.88
C ALA A 50 -23.16 -0.82 4.80
N CYS A 51 -22.52 -0.87 3.63
CA CYS A 51 -21.17 -1.44 3.48
C CYS A 51 -20.14 -0.73 4.38
N VAL A 52 -20.12 0.61 4.38
CA VAL A 52 -19.18 1.40 5.19
C VAL A 52 -19.46 1.22 6.68
N VAL A 53 -20.72 1.35 7.10
CA VAL A 53 -21.13 1.18 8.51
C VAL A 53 -20.82 -0.24 8.98
N PHE A 54 -21.13 -1.26 8.17
CA PHE A 54 -20.84 -2.64 8.51
C PHE A 54 -19.34 -2.85 8.76
N THR A 55 -18.47 -2.43 7.83
CA THR A 55 -17.02 -2.53 7.99
C THR A 55 -16.54 -1.78 9.23
N PHE A 56 -17.02 -0.55 9.45
CA PHE A 56 -16.64 0.25 10.61
C PHE A 56 -17.00 -0.42 11.93
N MET A 57 -18.20 -1.01 12.02
CA MET A 57 -18.64 -1.71 13.23
C MET A 57 -17.77 -2.93 13.56
N GLN A 58 -17.24 -3.64 12.55
CA GLN A 58 -16.32 -4.76 12.80
C GLN A 58 -14.95 -4.31 13.34
N LEU A 59 -14.55 -3.07 13.04
CA LEU A 59 -13.28 -2.47 13.44
C LEU A 59 -13.30 -1.84 14.85
N GLN A 60 -14.34 -2.13 15.65
CA GLN A 60 -14.45 -1.66 17.04
C GLN A 60 -14.40 -0.12 17.19
N PRO A 61 -15.42 0.64 16.72
CA PRO A 61 -15.42 2.11 16.73
C PRO A 61 -15.11 2.76 18.08
N SER A 62 -15.56 2.17 19.18
CA SER A 62 -15.29 2.66 20.53
C SER A 62 -13.80 2.64 20.89
N LEU A 63 -13.04 1.69 20.33
CA LEU A 63 -11.58 1.58 20.51
C LEU A 63 -10.82 2.49 19.55
N ILE A 64 -11.33 2.70 18.34
CA ILE A 64 -10.77 3.67 17.38
C ILE A 64 -10.81 5.08 17.97
N LEU A 65 -11.93 5.45 18.60
CA LEU A 65 -12.14 6.79 19.19
C LEU A 65 -11.56 6.93 20.60
N ARG A 66 -10.99 5.87 21.17
CA ARG A 66 -10.29 5.93 22.47
C ARG A 66 -8.93 6.58 22.27
N ASP A 67 -8.50 7.45 23.18
CA ASP A 67 -7.16 8.03 23.12
C ASP A 67 -6.12 7.04 23.66
N THR A 68 -5.66 6.16 22.78
CA THR A 68 -4.58 5.18 23.00
C THR A 68 -3.79 5.01 21.72
N LEU A 69 -2.49 4.74 21.86
CA LEU A 69 -1.60 4.47 20.73
C LEU A 69 -1.89 3.07 20.17
N PRO A 70 -2.21 2.91 18.88
CA PRO A 70 -2.44 1.58 18.31
C PRO A 70 -1.20 0.71 18.41
N ASN A 71 -1.41 -0.61 18.51
CA ASN A 71 -0.35 -1.62 18.49
C ASN A 71 -0.67 -2.75 17.48
N GLY A 72 0.03 -3.88 17.60
CA GLY A 72 -0.20 -5.09 16.82
C GLY A 72 0.68 -5.14 15.57
N GLY A 73 1.46 -6.23 15.42
CA GLY A 73 2.38 -6.40 14.30
C GLY A 73 3.24 -5.15 14.07
N ASP A 74 3.33 -4.74 12.81
CA ASP A 74 4.06 -3.54 12.36
C ASP A 74 3.27 -2.25 12.65
N MET A 75 1.95 -2.32 12.78
CA MET A 75 1.10 -1.17 13.09
C MET A 75 1.56 -0.44 14.37
N GLY A 76 2.04 -1.18 15.36
CA GLY A 76 2.50 -0.58 16.62
C GLY A 76 3.70 0.34 16.47
N ALA A 77 4.66 -0.01 15.61
CA ALA A 77 5.85 0.81 15.41
C ALA A 77 5.60 2.01 14.48
N HIS A 78 4.57 1.96 13.63
CA HIS A 78 4.21 3.08 12.77
C HIS A 78 3.83 4.36 13.51
N VAL A 79 3.49 4.32 14.80
CA VAL A 79 3.20 5.51 15.61
C VAL A 79 4.41 6.45 15.76
N TRP A 80 5.63 5.96 15.54
CA TRP A 80 6.82 6.80 15.61
C TRP A 80 6.90 7.77 14.41
N THR A 81 6.61 7.32 13.20
CA THR A 81 6.90 8.09 11.97
C THR A 81 6.10 9.39 11.81
N PRO A 82 4.77 9.43 12.05
CA PRO A 82 4.04 10.68 11.98
C PRO A 82 4.48 11.66 13.08
N ALA A 83 4.87 11.17 14.26
CA ALA A 83 5.41 12.00 15.33
C ALA A 83 6.75 12.62 14.90
N PHE A 84 7.69 11.79 14.44
CA PHE A 84 8.98 12.27 13.91
C PHE A 84 8.81 13.27 12.76
N LEU A 85 7.89 13.01 11.83
CA LEU A 85 7.55 13.92 10.74
C LEU A 85 7.04 15.28 11.26
N ARG A 86 6.15 15.27 12.27
CA ARG A 86 5.60 16.48 12.90
C ARG A 86 6.67 17.29 13.61
N ASP A 87 7.53 16.62 14.38
CA ASP A 87 8.38 17.26 15.37
C ASP A 87 9.77 17.63 14.81
N HIS A 88 10.27 16.89 13.82
CA HIS A 88 11.65 17.05 13.30
C HIS A 88 11.71 17.45 11.82
N LEU A 89 10.78 17.00 10.97
CA LEU A 89 10.88 17.26 9.51
C LEU A 89 10.07 18.47 9.05
N LEU A 90 8.80 18.56 9.45
CA LEU A 90 7.91 19.65 9.02
C LEU A 90 8.36 21.05 9.49
N PRO A 91 8.93 21.25 10.70
CA PRO A 91 9.46 22.54 11.11
C PRO A 91 10.52 23.10 10.14
N ASP A 92 11.30 22.20 9.51
CA ASP A 92 12.33 22.54 8.52
C ASP A 92 11.84 22.45 7.07
N TRP A 93 10.52 22.38 6.86
CA TRP A 93 9.88 22.29 5.54
C TRP A 93 10.30 21.04 4.73
N ARG A 94 10.64 19.95 5.42
CA ARG A 94 11.05 18.68 4.82
C ARG A 94 9.93 17.64 4.90
N LEU A 95 9.90 16.75 3.90
CA LEU A 95 9.00 15.57 3.86
C LEU A 95 9.76 14.24 3.97
N THR A 96 11.09 14.30 3.91
CA THR A 96 12.04 13.19 4.04
C THR A 96 13.29 13.74 4.72
N GLY A 97 14.02 12.91 5.45
CA GLY A 97 15.23 13.37 6.15
C GLY A 97 16.06 12.21 6.70
N TRP A 98 16.76 12.47 7.79
CA TRP A 98 17.50 11.48 8.56
C TRP A 98 16.97 11.41 9.98
N THR A 99 17.14 10.27 10.62
CA THR A 99 16.95 10.07 12.06
C THR A 99 18.02 9.12 12.56
N ASN A 100 18.40 9.23 13.83
CA ASN A 100 19.27 8.26 14.51
C ASN A 100 18.50 7.30 15.43
N ASP A 101 17.17 7.42 15.48
CA ASP A 101 16.31 6.70 16.42
C ASP A 101 16.37 5.19 16.24
N TRP A 102 16.51 4.72 14.98
CA TRP A 102 16.62 3.29 14.66
C TRP A 102 17.88 2.96 13.89
N TYR A 103 18.40 1.73 14.07
CA TYR A 103 19.41 1.12 13.21
C TYR A 103 20.70 1.92 13.03
N ALA A 104 21.15 2.64 14.07
CA ALA A 104 22.27 3.58 13.96
C ALA A 104 22.09 4.64 12.85
N GLY A 105 20.85 4.88 12.46
CA GLY A 105 20.39 5.89 11.53
C GLY A 105 19.94 5.36 10.17
N PHE A 106 18.95 6.03 9.58
CA PHE A 106 18.40 5.70 8.26
C PHE A 106 17.67 6.89 7.61
N PRO A 107 17.49 6.91 6.27
CA PRO A 107 16.81 7.97 5.56
C PRO A 107 15.28 7.85 5.70
N VAL A 108 14.70 8.49 6.71
CA VAL A 108 13.27 8.46 7.00
C VAL A 108 12.41 8.98 5.82
N LEU A 109 11.35 8.25 5.51
CA LEU A 109 10.39 8.50 4.41
C LEU A 109 10.99 8.55 2.99
N ARG A 110 12.27 8.22 2.82
CA ARG A 110 12.90 8.10 1.50
C ARG A 110 12.32 6.95 0.68
N PHE A 111 12.06 5.83 1.34
CA PHE A 111 11.55 4.60 0.72
C PHE A 111 10.18 4.15 1.25
N TYR A 112 9.57 4.93 2.14
CA TYR A 112 8.24 4.70 2.68
C TYR A 112 7.26 5.83 2.34
N MET A 113 5.99 5.59 2.67
CA MET A 113 4.85 6.33 2.14
C MET A 113 4.56 7.60 2.94
N VAL A 114 4.53 8.75 2.27
CA VAL A 114 4.41 10.06 2.93
C VAL A 114 2.95 10.51 3.18
N PRO A 115 2.02 10.42 2.22
CA PRO A 115 0.68 11.00 2.37
C PRO A 115 -0.13 10.45 3.56
N PRO A 116 -0.13 9.14 3.88
CA PRO A 116 -0.81 8.64 5.08
C PRO A 116 -0.25 9.24 6.37
N MET A 117 1.08 9.38 6.46
CA MET A 117 1.74 9.96 7.63
C MET A 117 1.37 11.44 7.79
N LEU A 118 1.39 12.21 6.69
CA LEU A 118 0.93 13.60 6.69
C LEU A 118 -0.55 13.72 7.08
N ALA A 119 -1.41 12.81 6.61
CA ALA A 119 -2.83 12.82 6.96
C ALA A 119 -3.04 12.61 8.46
N ILE A 120 -2.22 11.78 9.11
CA ILE A 120 -2.24 11.59 10.56
C ILE A 120 -1.87 12.89 11.27
N VAL A 121 -0.75 13.53 10.88
CA VAL A 121 -0.31 14.81 11.46
C VAL A 121 -1.35 15.92 11.27
N VAL A 122 -2.01 15.99 10.11
CA VAL A 122 -3.07 16.98 9.86
C VAL A 122 -4.30 16.75 10.73
N LEU A 123 -4.69 15.48 10.95
CA LEU A 123 -5.82 15.17 11.83
C LEU A 123 -5.48 15.36 13.31
N ASP A 124 -4.22 15.16 13.71
CA ASP A 124 -3.70 15.42 15.05
C ASP A 124 -3.85 16.89 15.48
N LEU A 125 -3.96 17.82 14.52
CA LEU A 125 -4.24 19.24 14.82
C LEU A 125 -5.59 19.47 15.53
N VAL A 126 -6.54 18.54 15.40
CA VAL A 126 -7.92 18.69 15.91
C VAL A 126 -8.43 17.47 16.68
N LEU A 127 -7.69 16.36 16.69
CA LEU A 127 -8.01 15.12 17.39
C LEU A 127 -6.78 14.63 18.16
N PRO A 128 -6.95 13.86 19.25
CA PRO A 128 -5.80 13.23 19.90
C PRO A 128 -5.02 12.33 18.95
N TYR A 129 -3.69 12.33 19.06
CA TYR A 129 -2.77 11.62 18.17
C TYR A 129 -3.15 10.15 17.91
N GLY A 130 -3.44 9.39 18.98
CA GLY A 130 -3.84 7.99 18.85
C GLY A 130 -5.14 7.81 18.07
N VAL A 131 -6.11 8.71 18.24
CA VAL A 131 -7.38 8.71 17.49
C VAL A 131 -7.14 9.08 16.03
N ALA A 132 -6.37 10.15 15.77
CA ALA A 132 -6.00 10.58 14.42
C ALA A 132 -5.32 9.44 13.65
N PHE A 133 -4.35 8.77 14.27
CA PHE A 133 -3.68 7.61 13.70
C PHE A 133 -4.66 6.51 13.33
N LYS A 134 -5.49 6.06 14.29
CA LYS A 134 -6.42 4.94 14.09
C LYS A 134 -7.44 5.25 12.99
N LEU A 135 -7.92 6.49 12.90
CA LEU A 135 -8.84 6.92 11.83
C LEU A 135 -8.19 6.86 10.45
N VAL A 136 -6.94 7.31 10.29
CA VAL A 136 -6.23 7.18 9.01
C VAL A 136 -5.95 5.72 8.68
N ALA A 137 -5.50 4.93 9.66
CA ALA A 137 -5.20 3.51 9.47
C ALA A 137 -6.42 2.72 8.93
N VAL A 138 -7.63 3.02 9.41
CA VAL A 138 -8.85 2.36 8.90
C VAL A 138 -9.45 3.03 7.65
N SER A 139 -9.01 4.24 7.30
CA SER A 139 -9.64 5.06 6.25
C SER A 139 -9.70 4.35 4.90
N GLY A 140 -8.65 3.62 4.51
CA GLY A 140 -8.63 2.83 3.29
C GLY A 140 -9.70 1.73 3.28
N ALA A 141 -9.84 1.00 4.38
CA ALA A 141 -10.85 -0.05 4.51
C ALA A 141 -12.28 0.52 4.46
N LEU A 142 -12.51 1.70 5.05
CA LEU A 142 -13.80 2.37 5.00
C LEU A 142 -14.08 2.99 3.63
N ALA A 143 -13.04 3.45 2.92
CA ALA A 143 -13.16 4.07 1.61
C ALA A 143 -13.28 3.05 0.48
N LEU A 144 -12.79 1.82 0.64
CA LEU A 144 -12.74 0.85 -0.47
C LEU A 144 -14.12 0.52 -1.09
N PRO A 145 -15.20 0.31 -0.31
CA PRO A 145 -16.54 0.16 -0.88
C PRO A 145 -17.00 1.38 -1.67
N VAL A 146 -16.67 2.59 -1.19
CA VAL A 146 -16.97 3.85 -1.87
C VAL A 146 -16.14 3.98 -3.15
N ALA A 147 -14.87 3.61 -3.13
CA ALA A 147 -13.97 3.63 -4.28
C ALA A 147 -14.41 2.65 -5.37
N ALA A 148 -14.86 1.44 -5.01
CA ALA A 148 -15.40 0.46 -5.93
C ALA A 148 -16.73 0.92 -6.56
N TRP A 149 -17.61 1.54 -5.76
CA TRP A 149 -18.81 2.21 -6.29
C TRP A 149 -18.45 3.35 -7.25
N ALA A 150 -17.49 4.20 -6.86
CA ALA A 150 -17.04 5.34 -7.66
C ALA A 150 -16.43 4.88 -8.98
N PHE A 151 -15.62 3.82 -8.97
CA PHE A 151 -15.10 3.15 -10.17
C PHE A 151 -16.25 2.79 -11.12
N GLY A 152 -17.26 2.05 -10.63
CA GLY A 152 -18.41 1.65 -11.45
C GLY A 152 -19.22 2.84 -11.97
N ARG A 153 -19.43 3.86 -11.14
CA ARG A 153 -20.18 5.06 -11.51
C ARG A 153 -19.46 5.89 -12.57
N LEU A 154 -18.16 6.12 -12.40
CA LEU A 154 -17.31 6.87 -13.33
C LEU A 154 -17.15 6.12 -14.65
N ALA A 155 -17.00 4.80 -14.60
CA ALA A 155 -16.97 3.93 -15.76
C ALA A 155 -18.29 3.90 -16.56
N GLY A 156 -19.36 4.50 -16.04
CA GLY A 156 -20.66 4.59 -16.73
C GLY A 156 -21.50 3.33 -16.63
N LEU A 157 -21.27 2.48 -15.61
CA LEU A 157 -22.07 1.27 -15.42
C LEU A 157 -23.48 1.63 -14.95
N ALA A 158 -24.47 0.95 -15.54
CA ALA A 158 -25.88 1.12 -15.18
C ALA A 158 -26.23 0.40 -13.87
N PHE A 159 -27.25 0.88 -13.17
CA PHE A 159 -27.81 0.22 -12.00
C PHE A 159 -28.26 -1.22 -12.37
N PRO A 160 -28.00 -2.24 -11.51
CA PRO A 160 -27.45 -2.16 -10.15
C PRO A 160 -25.93 -2.36 -10.02
N ALA A 161 -25.14 -2.24 -11.09
CA ALA A 161 -23.72 -2.59 -11.03
C ALA A 161 -22.90 -1.77 -10.01
N PRO A 162 -22.95 -0.41 -9.97
CA PRO A 162 -22.13 0.36 -9.03
C PRO A 162 -22.31 -0.01 -7.54
N PRO A 163 -23.53 -0.13 -6.97
CA PRO A 163 -23.68 -0.55 -5.57
C PRO A 163 -23.23 -2.00 -5.34
N LEU A 164 -23.36 -2.91 -6.32
CA LEU A 164 -22.87 -4.28 -6.18
C LEU A 164 -21.33 -4.38 -6.18
N LEU A 165 -20.63 -3.44 -6.84
CA LEU A 165 -19.17 -3.36 -6.71
C LEU A 165 -18.72 -2.94 -5.30
N ALA A 166 -19.49 -2.10 -4.61
CA ALA A 166 -19.22 -1.79 -3.19
C ALA A 166 -19.37 -3.02 -2.30
N VAL A 167 -20.39 -3.84 -2.55
CA VAL A 167 -20.61 -5.11 -1.85
C VAL A 167 -19.46 -6.09 -2.10
N ALA A 168 -18.98 -6.20 -3.35
CA ALA A 168 -17.81 -7.01 -3.69
C ALA A 168 -16.54 -6.56 -2.96
N ALA A 169 -16.33 -5.24 -2.81
CA ALA A 169 -15.21 -4.71 -2.04
C ALA A 169 -15.28 -5.09 -0.56
N VAL A 170 -16.47 -5.15 0.05
CA VAL A 170 -16.63 -5.67 1.42
C VAL A 170 -16.26 -7.16 1.49
N ALA A 171 -16.72 -7.98 0.54
CA ALA A 171 -16.33 -9.39 0.51
C ALA A 171 -14.80 -9.58 0.40
N PHE A 172 -14.13 -8.75 -0.42
CA PHE A 172 -12.68 -8.70 -0.51
C PHE A 172 -12.00 -8.23 0.80
N LEU A 173 -12.54 -7.22 1.48
CA LEU A 173 -11.98 -6.71 2.74
C LEU A 173 -11.97 -7.78 3.84
N PHE A 174 -13.02 -8.59 3.92
CA PHE A 174 -13.18 -9.62 4.95
C PHE A 174 -12.51 -10.95 4.62
N HIS A 175 -11.84 -11.03 3.48
CA HIS A 175 -11.07 -12.19 3.07
C HIS A 175 -9.85 -12.42 4.00
N ARG A 176 -9.59 -13.68 4.39
CA ARG A 176 -8.57 -14.07 5.37
C ARG A 176 -7.52 -15.08 4.89
N ASP A 177 -7.39 -15.37 3.59
CA ASP A 177 -6.36 -16.32 3.09
C ASP A 177 -4.92 -15.80 3.27
N TYR A 178 -4.76 -14.50 3.49
CA TYR A 178 -3.48 -13.86 3.82
C TYR A 178 -3.65 -12.70 4.79
N SER A 179 -2.57 -12.39 5.51
CA SER A 179 -2.52 -11.32 6.52
C SER A 179 -1.52 -10.20 6.23
N ILE A 180 -0.68 -10.31 5.20
CA ILE A 180 0.41 -9.33 4.91
C ILE A 180 0.65 -9.11 3.40
N TYR A 181 -0.31 -9.48 2.53
CA TYR A 181 -0.12 -9.28 1.08
C TYR A 181 -0.68 -7.93 0.60
N GLY A 182 -1.63 -7.34 1.32
CA GLY A 182 -2.18 -6.01 1.06
C GLY A 182 -3.69 -5.97 0.84
N GLY A 183 -4.31 -4.82 1.12
CA GLY A 183 -5.65 -4.46 0.67
C GLY A 183 -6.83 -5.02 1.48
N ASN A 184 -6.71 -6.21 2.09
CA ASN A 184 -7.75 -6.76 2.98
C ASN A 184 -7.61 -6.23 4.43
N LEU A 185 -8.59 -6.54 5.29
CA LEU A 185 -8.59 -6.12 6.69
C LEU A 185 -7.42 -6.71 7.49
N PRO A 186 -7.11 -8.02 7.42
CA PRO A 186 -5.90 -8.56 8.05
C PRO A 186 -4.62 -7.80 7.70
N SER A 187 -4.36 -7.51 6.42
CA SER A 187 -3.16 -6.75 5.99
C SER A 187 -3.20 -5.30 6.47
N THR A 188 -4.37 -4.66 6.44
CA THR A 188 -4.54 -3.30 6.99
C THR A 188 -4.20 -3.26 8.48
N LEU A 189 -4.66 -4.26 9.24
CA LEU A 189 -4.38 -4.41 10.68
C LEU A 189 -2.95 -4.87 10.97
N ALA A 190 -2.26 -5.53 10.05
CA ALA A 190 -0.85 -5.85 10.21
C ALA A 190 0.05 -4.61 10.14
N GLY A 191 -0.40 -3.54 9.46
CA GLY A 191 0.38 -2.31 9.25
C GLY A 191 0.28 -1.76 7.82
N GLU A 192 -0.34 -2.49 6.89
CA GLU A 192 -0.35 -2.15 5.46
C GLU A 192 -1.48 -1.19 5.05
N PHE A 193 -1.87 -0.30 5.95
CA PHE A 193 -2.97 0.64 5.69
C PHE A 193 -2.70 1.59 4.51
N ALA A 194 -1.43 1.96 4.28
CA ALA A 194 -1.03 2.74 3.11
C ALA A 194 -1.35 2.01 1.79
N PHE A 195 -1.17 0.68 1.73
CA PHE A 195 -1.55 -0.13 0.58
C PHE A 195 -3.04 -0.01 0.31
N THR A 196 -3.88 -0.20 1.33
CA THR A 196 -5.34 -0.16 1.21
C THR A 196 -5.85 1.23 0.79
N ILE A 197 -5.27 2.31 1.33
CA ILE A 197 -5.58 3.69 0.89
C ILE A 197 -5.19 3.89 -0.59
N SER A 198 -4.00 3.46 -0.98
CA SER A 198 -3.53 3.57 -2.37
C SER A 198 -4.39 2.73 -3.34
N LEU A 199 -4.85 1.55 -2.92
CA LEU A 199 -5.79 0.73 -3.69
C LEU A 199 -7.13 1.45 -3.95
N CYS A 200 -7.63 2.22 -2.99
CA CYS A 200 -8.82 3.06 -3.19
C CYS A 200 -8.56 4.13 -4.27
N LEU A 201 -7.40 4.80 -4.20
CA LEU A 201 -6.98 5.79 -5.20
C LEU A 201 -6.84 5.16 -6.59
N ALA A 202 -6.29 3.94 -6.68
CA ALA A 202 -6.19 3.18 -7.92
C ALA A 202 -7.57 2.91 -8.55
N LEU A 203 -8.56 2.46 -7.78
CA LEU A 203 -9.92 2.23 -8.30
C LEU A 203 -10.57 3.53 -8.80
N VAL A 204 -10.45 4.62 -8.04
CA VAL A 204 -10.97 5.93 -8.46
C VAL A 204 -10.28 6.39 -9.74
N TYR A 205 -8.95 6.27 -9.82
CA TYR A 205 -8.18 6.57 -11.03
C TYR A 205 -8.65 5.75 -12.23
N LEU A 206 -8.80 4.44 -12.10
CA LEU A 206 -9.31 3.59 -13.19
C LEU A 206 -10.72 4.00 -13.63
N GLY A 207 -11.56 4.48 -12.70
CA GLY A 207 -12.86 5.05 -13.02
C GLY A 207 -12.75 6.33 -13.83
N LEU A 208 -11.83 7.23 -13.43
CA LEU A 208 -11.54 8.47 -14.15
C LEU A 208 -10.97 8.20 -15.56
N VAL A 209 -10.10 7.19 -15.71
CA VAL A 209 -9.59 6.75 -17.01
C VAL A 209 -10.72 6.21 -17.87
N ALA A 210 -11.54 5.28 -17.37
CA ALA A 210 -12.68 4.75 -18.10
C ALA A 210 -13.65 5.86 -18.57
N ASN A 211 -13.90 6.85 -17.70
CA ASN A 211 -14.69 8.02 -18.06
C ASN A 211 -14.01 8.92 -19.10
N GLY A 212 -12.74 9.23 -18.90
CA GLY A 212 -11.95 10.13 -19.71
C GLY A 212 -11.70 9.59 -21.12
N LEU A 213 -11.48 8.28 -21.27
CA LEU A 213 -11.36 7.63 -22.58
C LEU A 213 -12.66 7.74 -23.40
N ARG A 214 -13.82 7.78 -22.75
CA ARG A 214 -15.13 7.93 -23.40
C ARG A 214 -15.51 9.38 -23.66
N THR A 215 -15.23 10.28 -22.73
CA THR A 215 -15.78 11.65 -22.72
C THR A 215 -14.75 12.75 -22.99
N GLY A 216 -13.45 12.44 -22.94
CA GLY A 216 -12.37 13.43 -22.99
C GLY A 216 -12.18 14.24 -21.70
N ARG A 217 -13.03 14.08 -20.67
CA ARG A 217 -13.03 14.89 -19.45
C ARG A 217 -12.08 14.36 -18.36
N HIS A 218 -11.94 15.12 -17.27
CA HIS A 218 -11.25 14.72 -16.03
C HIS A 218 -9.72 14.50 -16.08
N ARG A 219 -9.01 14.96 -17.12
CA ARG A 219 -7.53 14.82 -17.23
C ARG A 219 -6.79 15.27 -15.97
N ALA A 220 -7.12 16.46 -15.46
CA ALA A 220 -6.47 17.03 -14.28
C ALA A 220 -6.71 16.17 -13.02
N TRP A 221 -7.94 15.72 -12.79
CA TRP A 221 -8.26 14.85 -11.67
C TRP A 221 -7.55 13.49 -11.78
N ALA A 222 -7.50 12.89 -12.98
CA ALA A 222 -6.79 11.64 -13.19
C ALA A 222 -5.29 11.79 -12.88
N ALA A 223 -4.67 12.90 -13.30
CA ALA A 223 -3.27 13.21 -12.99
C ALA A 223 -3.02 13.33 -11.48
N VAL A 224 -3.88 14.07 -10.75
CA VAL A 224 -3.75 14.23 -9.30
C VAL A 224 -3.95 12.91 -8.56
N VAL A 225 -4.98 12.13 -8.92
CA VAL A 225 -5.29 10.87 -8.22
C VAL A 225 -4.21 9.81 -8.45
N VAL A 226 -3.64 9.70 -9.67
CA VAL A 226 -2.53 8.76 -9.91
C VAL A 226 -1.24 9.19 -9.22
N ALA A 227 -0.99 10.49 -9.09
CA ALA A 227 0.15 11.01 -8.32
C ALA A 227 -0.02 10.67 -6.83
N LEU A 228 -1.20 10.88 -6.26
CA LEU A 228 -1.49 10.49 -4.87
C LEU A 228 -1.38 8.98 -4.68
N CYS A 229 -1.85 8.18 -5.64
CA CYS A 229 -1.68 6.72 -5.64
C CYS A 229 -0.18 6.35 -5.55
N ALA A 230 0.65 6.97 -6.40
CA ALA A 230 2.10 6.77 -6.41
C ALA A 230 2.77 7.12 -5.08
N LEU A 231 2.46 8.30 -4.53
CA LEU A 231 3.01 8.79 -3.27
C LEU A 231 2.54 7.98 -2.06
N THR A 232 1.36 7.34 -2.16
CA THR A 232 0.77 6.56 -1.08
C THR A 232 1.26 5.11 -1.08
N HIS A 233 1.43 4.47 -2.25
CA HIS A 233 2.03 3.13 -2.34
C HIS A 233 2.37 2.75 -3.79
N VAL A 234 3.61 2.30 -4.04
CA VAL A 234 4.10 1.97 -5.39
C VAL A 234 3.44 0.71 -5.99
N ILE A 235 3.13 -0.31 -5.18
CA ILE A 235 2.53 -1.56 -5.70
C ILE A 235 1.12 -1.34 -6.31
N PRO A 236 0.14 -0.70 -5.65
CA PRO A 236 -1.12 -0.32 -6.28
C PRO A 236 -0.98 0.67 -7.46
N LEU A 237 0.07 1.50 -7.50
CA LEU A 237 0.37 2.30 -8.69
C LEU A 237 0.63 1.43 -9.92
N ILE A 238 1.39 0.34 -9.78
CA ILE A 238 1.64 -0.61 -10.89
C ILE A 238 0.29 -1.14 -11.42
N PHE A 239 -0.60 -1.57 -10.52
CA PHE A 239 -1.94 -2.02 -10.87
C PHE A 239 -2.76 -0.93 -11.59
N ALA A 240 -2.74 0.30 -11.08
CA ALA A 240 -3.42 1.44 -11.69
C ALA A 240 -2.93 1.75 -13.12
N VAL A 241 -1.61 1.74 -13.32
CA VAL A 241 -0.98 2.01 -14.63
C VAL A 241 -1.31 0.90 -15.63
N VAL A 242 -1.16 -0.38 -15.24
CA VAL A 242 -1.54 -1.52 -16.09
C VAL A 242 -3.03 -1.46 -16.44
N GLY A 243 -3.89 -1.17 -15.47
CA GLY A 243 -5.33 -1.01 -15.71
C GLY A 243 -5.68 0.11 -16.67
N ALA A 244 -4.97 1.25 -16.63
CA ALA A 244 -5.18 2.32 -17.60
C ALA A 244 -4.85 1.89 -19.03
N PHE A 245 -3.75 1.14 -19.22
CA PHE A 245 -3.40 0.58 -20.53
C PHE A 245 -4.37 -0.49 -20.99
N VAL A 246 -4.85 -1.37 -20.11
CA VAL A 246 -5.87 -2.37 -20.47
C VAL A 246 -7.17 -1.71 -20.88
N LEU A 247 -7.64 -0.69 -20.15
CA LEU A 247 -8.86 0.06 -20.52
C LEU A 247 -8.73 0.71 -21.91
N LEU A 248 -7.55 1.26 -22.23
CA LEU A 248 -7.27 1.78 -23.57
C LEU A 248 -7.19 0.67 -24.63
N ALA A 249 -6.57 -0.47 -24.33
CA ALA A 249 -6.39 -1.58 -25.26
C ALA A 249 -7.70 -2.28 -25.62
N VAL A 250 -8.65 -2.35 -24.69
CA VAL A 250 -9.98 -2.93 -24.93
C VAL A 250 -10.83 -2.02 -25.84
N HIS A 251 -10.59 -0.69 -25.82
CA HIS A 251 -11.23 0.28 -26.71
C HIS A 251 -10.23 1.29 -27.28
N PRO A 252 -9.42 0.87 -28.26
CA PRO A 252 -8.35 1.69 -28.78
C PRO A 252 -8.95 2.85 -29.58
N THR A 253 -8.79 4.06 -29.08
CA THR A 253 -9.21 5.28 -29.77
C THR A 253 -8.07 6.29 -29.78
N ARG A 254 -7.93 7.03 -30.89
CA ARG A 254 -6.91 8.11 -30.99
C ARG A 254 -7.14 9.19 -29.93
N ARG A 255 -8.41 9.52 -29.66
CA ARG A 255 -8.81 10.47 -28.60
C ARG A 255 -8.45 9.95 -27.21
N GLY A 256 -8.70 8.67 -26.93
CA GLY A 256 -8.31 8.03 -25.68
C GLY A 256 -6.80 7.99 -25.48
N LEU A 257 -6.05 7.65 -26.52
CA LEU A 257 -4.58 7.71 -26.48
C LEU A 257 -4.08 9.13 -26.20
N ALA A 258 -4.61 10.14 -26.89
CA ALA A 258 -4.27 11.54 -26.64
C ALA A 258 -4.65 11.99 -25.22
N TRP A 259 -5.77 11.51 -24.69
CA TRP A 259 -6.18 11.78 -23.31
C TRP A 259 -5.20 11.19 -22.29
N LEU A 260 -4.76 9.95 -22.49
CA LEU A 260 -3.81 9.30 -21.59
C LEU A 260 -2.42 9.94 -21.72
N ALA A 261 -1.98 10.23 -22.95
CA ALA A 261 -0.70 10.87 -23.24
C ALA A 261 -0.59 12.31 -22.68
N THR A 262 -1.70 12.96 -22.33
CA THR A 262 -1.70 14.29 -21.73
C THR A 262 -1.89 14.27 -20.22
N SER A 263 -2.61 13.28 -19.68
CA SER A 263 -2.88 13.18 -18.23
C SER A 263 -1.80 12.40 -17.47
N ALA A 264 -1.34 11.26 -18.01
CA ALA A 264 -0.40 10.39 -17.31
C ALA A 264 0.98 11.04 -17.07
N PRO A 265 1.59 11.78 -18.02
CA PRO A 265 2.86 12.46 -17.76
C PRO A 265 2.74 13.53 -16.66
N VAL A 266 1.62 14.26 -16.62
CA VAL A 266 1.36 15.25 -15.56
C VAL A 266 1.26 14.56 -14.21
N GLY A 267 0.57 13.42 -14.12
CA GLY A 267 0.51 12.62 -12.90
C GLY A 267 1.87 12.09 -12.44
N ALA A 268 2.70 11.61 -13.38
CA ALA A 268 4.05 11.18 -13.07
C ALA A 268 4.90 12.35 -12.53
N LEU A 269 4.87 13.51 -13.20
CA LEU A 269 5.60 14.71 -12.80
C LEU A 269 5.24 15.16 -11.38
N LEU A 270 3.96 15.18 -11.01
CA LEU A 270 3.48 15.54 -9.67
C LEU A 270 4.08 14.68 -8.54
N ALA A 271 4.47 13.43 -8.83
CA ALA A 271 5.05 12.52 -7.85
C ALA A 271 6.60 12.47 -7.92
N MET A 272 7.25 13.24 -8.80
CA MET A 272 8.70 13.17 -9.03
C MET A 272 9.55 13.61 -7.84
N TRP A 273 9.06 14.50 -6.97
CA TRP A 273 9.78 14.88 -5.75
C TRP A 273 10.12 13.67 -4.87
N TRP A 274 9.30 12.60 -4.92
CA TRP A 274 9.53 11.36 -4.18
C TRP A 274 9.99 10.21 -5.08
N LEU A 275 9.34 9.99 -6.23
CA LEU A 275 9.65 8.87 -7.12
C LEU A 275 11.07 8.93 -7.71
N LEU A 276 11.56 10.13 -8.02
CA LEU A 276 12.88 10.28 -8.64
C LEU A 276 14.00 9.96 -7.64
N PRO A 277 14.04 10.54 -6.42
CA PRO A 277 15.02 10.14 -5.41
C PRO A 277 14.89 8.69 -4.98
N PHE A 278 13.67 8.18 -4.80
CA PHE A 278 13.40 6.77 -4.53
C PHE A 278 14.08 5.86 -5.57
N TRP A 279 13.81 6.12 -6.85
CA TRP A 279 14.36 5.30 -7.93
C TRP A 279 15.87 5.44 -8.04
N TRP A 280 16.40 6.65 -7.90
CA TRP A 280 17.84 6.91 -8.01
C TRP A 280 18.64 6.21 -6.91
N GLN A 281 18.15 6.27 -5.67
CA GLN A 281 18.87 5.76 -4.50
C GLN A 281 18.51 4.31 -4.15
N ARG A 282 17.69 3.64 -4.97
CA ARG A 282 17.18 2.27 -4.74
C ARG A 282 18.27 1.22 -4.49
N SER A 283 19.52 1.44 -4.88
CA SER A 283 20.61 0.50 -4.59
C SER A 283 20.87 0.34 -3.09
N HIS A 284 20.47 1.32 -2.27
CA HIS A 284 20.62 1.32 -0.81
C HIS A 284 19.44 0.69 -0.06
N LEU A 285 18.39 0.26 -0.78
CA LEU A 285 17.30 -0.50 -0.18
C LEU A 285 17.82 -1.83 0.35
N ASN A 286 17.49 -2.14 1.60
CA ASN A 286 17.64 -3.48 2.14
C ASN A 286 16.54 -4.40 1.58
N ASP A 287 16.86 -5.70 1.46
CA ASP A 287 15.90 -6.74 1.05
C ASP A 287 15.76 -7.72 2.21
N MET A 288 14.52 -7.93 2.68
CA MET A 288 14.21 -8.89 3.74
C MET A 288 14.40 -10.35 3.30
N GLY A 289 14.66 -10.58 2.01
CA GLY A 289 14.90 -11.90 1.42
C GLY A 289 13.62 -12.66 1.13
N TRP A 290 12.47 -11.97 0.97
CA TRP A 290 11.20 -12.62 0.68
C TRP A 290 11.29 -13.43 -0.62
N GLU A 291 11.06 -14.73 -0.50
CA GLU A 291 11.11 -15.64 -1.64
C GLU A 291 9.78 -15.69 -2.37
N LYS A 292 9.88 -15.81 -3.69
CA LYS A 292 8.76 -16.10 -4.58
C LYS A 292 8.02 -17.31 -4.04
N THR A 293 6.74 -17.13 -3.75
CA THR A 293 5.88 -18.22 -3.29
C THR A 293 5.65 -19.16 -4.46
N LEU A 294 6.06 -20.42 -4.27
CA LEU A 294 5.98 -21.49 -5.26
C LEU A 294 5.23 -22.68 -4.65
N PRO A 295 4.57 -23.51 -5.49
CA PRO A 295 4.05 -24.78 -5.01
C PRO A 295 5.19 -25.66 -4.48
N PRO A 296 4.90 -26.57 -3.52
CA PRO A 296 5.92 -27.44 -2.94
C PRO A 296 6.75 -28.16 -4.02
N ALA A 297 8.06 -28.30 -3.81
CA ALA A 297 8.95 -28.91 -4.81
C ALA A 297 8.52 -30.36 -5.13
N SER A 298 8.05 -31.09 -4.12
CA SER A 298 7.53 -32.46 -4.23
C SER A 298 6.11 -32.56 -4.82
N ALA A 299 5.44 -31.43 -5.07
CA ALA A 299 4.04 -31.44 -5.47
C ALA A 299 3.85 -32.06 -6.87
N GLY A 300 2.86 -32.94 -7.00
CA GLY A 300 2.41 -33.48 -8.28
C GLY A 300 1.76 -32.40 -9.17
N TRP A 301 1.51 -32.71 -10.44
CA TRP A 301 0.89 -31.76 -11.38
C TRP A 301 -0.44 -31.18 -10.87
N THR A 302 -1.32 -32.03 -10.32
CA THR A 302 -2.64 -31.62 -9.80
C THR A 302 -2.53 -30.72 -8.59
N GLU A 303 -1.59 -30.98 -7.68
CA GLU A 303 -1.34 -30.16 -6.49
C GLU A 303 -0.75 -28.81 -6.87
N ARG A 304 0.14 -28.76 -7.86
CA ARG A 304 0.69 -27.51 -8.40
C ARG A 304 -0.40 -26.64 -9.03
N VAL A 305 -1.29 -27.25 -9.81
CA VAL A 305 -2.45 -26.54 -10.39
C VAL A 305 -3.37 -26.04 -9.28
N GLY A 306 -3.70 -26.88 -8.30
CA GLY A 306 -4.51 -26.51 -7.13
C GLY A 306 -3.91 -25.32 -6.38
N PHE A 307 -2.62 -25.37 -6.07
CA PHE A 307 -1.89 -24.28 -5.42
C PHE A 307 -2.01 -22.96 -6.20
N TRP A 308 -1.77 -22.95 -7.50
CA TRP A 308 -1.87 -21.71 -8.27
C TRP A 308 -3.30 -21.19 -8.34
N ILE A 309 -4.30 -22.07 -8.42
CA ILE A 309 -5.70 -21.68 -8.39
C ILE A 309 -6.03 -20.97 -7.07
N THR A 310 -5.68 -21.57 -5.92
CA THR A 310 -5.97 -20.99 -4.60
C THR A 310 -5.08 -19.80 -4.25
N PHE A 311 -3.91 -19.69 -4.88
CA PHE A 311 -3.03 -18.53 -4.70
C PHE A 311 -3.46 -17.33 -5.55
N ILE A 312 -4.12 -17.56 -6.69
CA ILE A 312 -4.56 -16.50 -7.62
C ILE A 312 -6.00 -16.08 -7.32
N LEU A 313 -6.87 -17.02 -6.96
CA LEU A 313 -8.28 -16.79 -6.68
C LEU A 313 -8.59 -17.11 -5.21
N PRO A 314 -9.54 -16.40 -4.58
CA PRO A 314 -9.86 -16.61 -3.18
C PRO A 314 -10.41 -18.03 -2.94
N ASP A 315 -10.03 -18.69 -1.84
CA ASP A 315 -10.45 -20.06 -1.48
C ASP A 315 -11.34 -20.10 -0.21
N GLU A 316 -11.69 -18.93 0.34
CA GLU A 316 -12.43 -18.84 1.61
C GLU A 316 -13.89 -19.31 1.60
N GLN A 317 -14.52 -19.48 0.44
CA GLN A 317 -15.92 -19.92 0.37
C GLN A 317 -16.02 -21.45 0.47
N ARG A 318 -15.62 -22.01 1.60
CA ARG A 318 -15.59 -23.46 1.82
C ARG A 318 -16.96 -24.15 1.87
N TRP A 319 -18.08 -23.46 1.60
CA TRP A 319 -19.42 -23.87 2.06
C TRP A 319 -20.54 -23.90 1.01
N LEU A 320 -20.36 -23.38 -0.21
CA LEU A 320 -21.53 -23.18 -1.10
C LEU A 320 -22.04 -24.47 -1.78
N LEU A 321 -21.27 -25.57 -1.80
CA LEU A 321 -21.72 -26.88 -2.29
C LEU A 321 -20.97 -28.05 -1.61
N ASP A 322 -21.37 -28.45 -0.42
CA ASP A 322 -21.15 -29.83 0.05
C ASP A 322 -22.09 -30.80 -0.71
N LEU A 323 -21.95 -30.86 -2.04
CA LEU A 323 -22.56 -31.93 -2.85
C LEU A 323 -21.68 -33.18 -2.71
N PRO A 324 -22.21 -34.34 -2.27
CA PRO A 324 -21.43 -35.55 -1.94
C PRO A 324 -20.73 -36.25 -3.13
N LEU A 325 -20.60 -35.60 -4.29
CA LEU A 325 -20.16 -36.23 -5.54
C LEU A 325 -18.72 -35.91 -5.97
N VAL A 326 -18.00 -35.02 -5.28
CA VAL A 326 -16.60 -34.69 -5.62
C VAL A 326 -15.74 -34.85 -4.37
N GLY A 327 -14.77 -35.77 -4.42
CA GLY A 327 -13.84 -36.00 -3.32
C GLY A 327 -12.94 -34.79 -3.00
N PRO A 328 -12.20 -34.83 -1.88
CA PRO A 328 -11.28 -33.76 -1.48
C PRO A 328 -10.04 -33.85 -2.39
N PRO A 329 -9.79 -32.90 -3.31
CA PRO A 329 -9.13 -31.64 -2.90
C PRO A 329 -9.46 -30.39 -3.76
N LEU A 330 -10.43 -30.41 -4.67
CA LEU A 330 -10.71 -29.28 -5.57
C LEU A 330 -12.04 -28.62 -5.22
N ARG A 331 -11.98 -27.74 -4.20
CA ARG A 331 -13.06 -26.81 -3.84
C ARG A 331 -13.05 -25.67 -4.86
N LEU A 332 -13.95 -25.74 -5.84
CA LEU A 332 -13.94 -24.93 -7.07
C LEU A 332 -15.10 -23.93 -7.14
N ASP A 333 -15.87 -23.71 -6.08
CA ASP A 333 -17.13 -22.98 -6.14
C ASP A 333 -16.97 -21.50 -6.55
N LEU A 334 -16.06 -20.75 -5.90
CA LEU A 334 -15.76 -19.38 -6.30
C LEU A 334 -15.02 -19.34 -7.65
N VAL A 335 -14.16 -20.31 -7.92
CA VAL A 335 -13.44 -20.41 -9.21
C VAL A 335 -14.43 -20.59 -10.36
N ILE A 336 -15.38 -21.52 -10.23
CA ILE A 336 -16.46 -21.76 -11.19
C ILE A 336 -17.32 -20.49 -11.33
N LEU A 337 -17.64 -19.82 -10.22
CA LEU A 337 -18.42 -18.59 -10.24
C LEU A 337 -17.68 -17.47 -10.99
N VAL A 338 -16.38 -17.30 -10.77
CA VAL A 338 -15.54 -16.31 -11.45
C VAL A 338 -15.42 -16.64 -12.95
N LEU A 339 -15.21 -17.91 -13.30
CA LEU A 339 -15.16 -18.35 -14.70
C LEU A 339 -16.50 -18.15 -15.40
N ALA A 340 -17.62 -18.53 -14.77
CA ALA A 340 -18.95 -18.32 -15.29
C ALA A 340 -19.26 -16.81 -15.45
N ALA A 341 -18.87 -15.99 -14.47
CA ALA A 341 -18.99 -14.55 -14.52
C ALA A 341 -18.17 -13.95 -15.66
N ALA A 342 -16.92 -14.38 -15.84
CA ALA A 342 -16.07 -13.97 -16.95
C ALA A 342 -16.71 -14.31 -18.31
N VAL A 343 -17.24 -15.53 -18.46
CA VAL A 343 -17.97 -15.95 -19.68
C VAL A 343 -19.19 -15.05 -19.91
N VAL A 344 -20.00 -14.78 -18.89
CA VAL A 344 -21.17 -13.89 -18.99
C VAL A 344 -20.78 -12.48 -19.45
N LEU A 345 -19.70 -11.91 -18.93
CA LEU A 345 -19.22 -10.57 -19.28
C LEU A 345 -18.63 -10.52 -20.69
N VAL A 346 -17.83 -11.52 -21.07
CA VAL A 346 -17.21 -11.62 -22.39
C VAL A 346 -18.27 -11.90 -23.47
N ALA A 347 -19.13 -12.89 -23.27
CA ALA A 347 -20.23 -13.19 -24.18
C ALA A 347 -21.23 -12.03 -24.26
N GLY A 348 -21.41 -11.30 -23.16
CA GLY A 348 -22.20 -10.08 -23.14
C GLY A 348 -21.52 -8.81 -23.63
N ARG A 349 -20.29 -8.92 -24.14
CA ARG A 349 -19.46 -7.83 -24.69
C ARG A 349 -19.43 -6.59 -23.78
N GLN A 350 -19.50 -6.80 -22.46
CA GLN A 350 -19.46 -5.71 -21.49
C GLN A 350 -18.04 -5.17 -21.40
N ARG A 351 -17.85 -3.94 -21.90
CA ARG A 351 -16.55 -3.27 -22.05
C ARG A 351 -15.69 -3.30 -20.79
N ILE A 352 -16.26 -2.85 -19.67
CA ILE A 352 -15.59 -2.85 -18.37
C ILE A 352 -15.35 -4.28 -17.87
N GLY A 353 -16.30 -5.18 -18.11
CA GLY A 353 -16.14 -6.59 -17.76
C GLY A 353 -14.98 -7.26 -18.50
N LEU A 354 -14.82 -6.97 -19.79
CA LEU A 354 -13.69 -7.44 -20.58
C LEU A 354 -12.37 -6.89 -20.04
N ALA A 355 -12.31 -5.59 -19.70
CA ALA A 355 -11.11 -5.02 -19.08
C ALA A 355 -10.75 -5.65 -17.73
N LEU A 356 -11.73 -5.91 -16.86
CA LEU A 356 -11.50 -6.58 -15.58
C LEU A 356 -11.02 -8.03 -15.76
N VAL A 357 -11.63 -8.78 -16.70
CA VAL A 357 -11.19 -10.15 -17.02
C VAL A 357 -9.78 -10.16 -17.60
N THR A 358 -9.47 -9.24 -18.51
CA THR A 358 -8.10 -9.09 -19.05
C THR A 358 -7.10 -8.74 -17.96
N LEU A 359 -7.44 -7.83 -17.03
CA LEU A 359 -6.61 -7.51 -15.88
C LEU A 359 -6.41 -8.72 -14.97
N LEU A 360 -7.45 -9.51 -14.73
CA LEU A 360 -7.34 -10.74 -13.95
C LEU A 360 -6.36 -11.70 -14.63
N CYS A 361 -6.49 -11.93 -15.95
CA CYS A 361 -5.56 -12.79 -16.68
C CYS A 361 -4.10 -12.28 -16.61
N ILE A 362 -3.88 -10.97 -16.80
CA ILE A 362 -2.53 -10.37 -16.70
C ILE A 362 -1.98 -10.53 -15.28
N GLY A 363 -2.78 -10.24 -14.25
CA GLY A 363 -2.39 -10.40 -12.85
C GLY A 363 -2.07 -11.86 -12.51
N SER A 364 -2.90 -12.81 -12.93
CA SER A 364 -2.67 -14.24 -12.76
C SER A 364 -1.37 -14.69 -13.40
N VAL A 365 -1.09 -14.24 -14.63
CA VAL A 365 0.18 -14.53 -15.31
C VAL A 365 1.36 -13.89 -14.59
N ALA A 366 1.22 -12.64 -14.13
CA ALA A 366 2.26 -11.94 -13.38
C ALA A 366 2.61 -12.64 -12.07
N VAL A 367 1.62 -13.06 -11.27
CA VAL A 367 1.82 -13.82 -10.03
C VAL A 367 2.68 -15.07 -10.25
N VAL A 368 2.49 -15.75 -11.39
CA VAL A 368 3.24 -16.97 -11.75
C VAL A 368 4.62 -16.64 -12.33
N LEU A 369 4.73 -15.63 -13.19
CA LEU A 369 5.92 -15.38 -14.01
C LEU A 369 6.89 -14.35 -13.42
N VAL A 370 6.48 -13.50 -12.47
CA VAL A 370 7.39 -12.54 -11.83
C VAL A 370 8.62 -13.28 -11.29
N PRO A 371 9.83 -12.88 -11.69
CA PRO A 371 11.06 -13.55 -11.24
C PRO A 371 11.33 -13.27 -9.75
N GLN A 372 12.21 -14.07 -9.15
CA GLN A 372 12.74 -13.76 -7.82
C GLN A 372 13.41 -12.38 -7.83
N GLY A 373 13.15 -11.59 -6.79
CA GLY A 373 13.70 -10.27 -6.59
C GLY A 373 12.83 -9.48 -5.61
N ARG A 374 13.08 -8.18 -5.49
CA ARG A 374 12.45 -7.29 -4.50
C ARG A 374 10.91 -7.24 -4.54
N LEU A 375 10.31 -7.48 -5.72
CA LEU A 375 8.86 -7.60 -5.82
C LEU A 375 8.44 -9.03 -5.52
N TRP A 376 8.08 -9.28 -4.26
CA TRP A 376 7.48 -10.55 -3.85
C TRP A 376 6.15 -10.78 -4.56
N ASN A 377 6.03 -11.91 -5.29
CA ASN A 377 4.86 -12.20 -6.13
C ASN A 377 3.53 -12.26 -5.36
N ALA A 378 3.55 -12.61 -4.07
CA ALA A 378 2.35 -12.60 -3.23
C ALA A 378 1.72 -11.20 -3.11
N ARG A 379 2.52 -10.13 -3.24
CA ARG A 379 2.03 -8.73 -3.23
C ARG A 379 1.14 -8.39 -4.43
N LEU A 380 1.08 -9.27 -5.44
CA LEU A 380 0.19 -9.12 -6.60
C LEU A 380 -1.16 -9.85 -6.42
N THR A 381 -1.22 -10.81 -5.52
CA THR A 381 -2.42 -11.60 -5.20
C THR A 381 -3.63 -10.76 -4.77
N PRO A 382 -3.50 -9.68 -3.98
CA PRO A 382 -4.64 -8.84 -3.63
C PRO A 382 -5.41 -8.29 -4.83
N PHE A 383 -4.71 -7.95 -5.91
CA PHE A 383 -5.35 -7.42 -7.12
C PHE A 383 -6.17 -8.48 -7.83
N THR A 384 -5.65 -9.71 -7.97
CA THR A 384 -6.40 -10.81 -8.61
C THR A 384 -7.63 -11.19 -7.78
N HIS A 385 -7.51 -11.17 -6.45
CA HIS A 385 -8.61 -11.42 -5.54
C HIS A 385 -9.70 -10.34 -5.64
N LEU A 386 -9.32 -9.06 -5.56
CA LEU A 386 -10.26 -7.96 -5.73
C LEU A 386 -10.98 -8.04 -7.09
N LEU A 387 -10.23 -8.26 -8.18
CA LEU A 387 -10.78 -8.40 -9.53
C LEU A 387 -11.77 -9.55 -9.62
N ALA A 388 -11.49 -10.70 -8.98
CA ALA A 388 -12.40 -11.84 -8.95
C ALA A 388 -13.76 -11.45 -8.35
N TYR A 389 -13.78 -10.78 -7.18
CA TYR A 389 -15.01 -10.29 -6.57
C TYR A 389 -15.74 -9.25 -7.44
N LEU A 390 -15.02 -8.30 -8.05
CA LEU A 390 -15.61 -7.28 -8.93
C LEU A 390 -16.22 -7.90 -10.21
N ILE A 391 -15.58 -8.91 -10.79
CA ILE A 391 -16.07 -9.66 -11.96
C ILE A 391 -17.39 -10.36 -11.63
N VAL A 392 -17.47 -11.05 -10.49
CA VAL A 392 -18.69 -11.72 -10.05
C VAL A 392 -19.83 -10.72 -9.85
N ALA A 393 -19.60 -9.62 -9.12
CA ALA A 393 -20.62 -8.60 -8.90
C ALA A 393 -21.10 -7.96 -10.20
N LEU A 394 -20.20 -7.67 -11.15
CA LEU A 394 -20.56 -7.11 -12.45
C LEU A 394 -21.38 -8.09 -13.30
N ALA A 395 -21.04 -9.38 -13.26
CA ALA A 395 -21.79 -10.41 -13.97
C ALA A 395 -23.20 -10.57 -13.40
N VAL A 396 -23.34 -10.59 -12.07
CA VAL A 396 -24.66 -10.61 -11.40
C VAL A 396 -25.49 -9.39 -11.83
N ALA A 397 -24.90 -8.20 -11.83
CA ALA A 397 -25.58 -6.99 -12.29
C ALA A 397 -26.04 -7.09 -13.75
N LEU A 398 -25.21 -7.66 -14.63
CA LEU A 398 -25.57 -7.89 -16.03
C LEU A 398 -26.74 -8.87 -16.17
N VAL A 399 -26.72 -9.98 -15.42
CA VAL A 399 -27.79 -10.98 -15.41
C VAL A 399 -29.11 -10.36 -14.93
N VAL A 400 -29.08 -9.62 -13.83
CA VAL A 400 -30.27 -8.91 -13.31
C VAL A 400 -30.83 -7.93 -14.35
N ARG A 401 -29.95 -7.17 -15.03
CA ARG A 401 -30.38 -6.24 -16.08
C ARG A 401 -30.99 -6.95 -17.29
N ARG A 402 -30.44 -8.09 -17.71
CA ARG A 402 -30.97 -8.90 -18.80
C ARG A 402 -32.31 -9.53 -18.43
N ALA A 403 -32.44 -10.05 -17.21
CA ALA A 403 -33.72 -10.54 -16.68
C ALA A 403 -34.78 -9.43 -16.67
N ALA A 404 -34.41 -8.22 -16.22
CA ALA A 404 -35.28 -7.05 -16.27
C ALA A 404 -35.66 -6.64 -17.71
N ALA A 405 -34.79 -6.82 -18.70
CA ALA A 405 -35.12 -6.51 -20.08
C ALA A 405 -36.23 -7.43 -20.64
N MET A 406 -36.35 -8.66 -20.13
CA MET A 406 -37.33 -9.67 -20.56
C MET A 406 -38.74 -9.48 -19.94
N VAL A 407 -38.92 -8.54 -19.01
CA VAL A 407 -40.21 -8.29 -18.35
C VAL A 407 -40.83 -6.94 -18.78
N PRO A 408 -42.17 -6.78 -18.65
CA PRO A 408 -42.85 -5.52 -18.93
C PRO A 408 -42.25 -4.32 -18.18
N LEU A 409 -42.32 -3.13 -18.76
CA LEU A 409 -41.72 -1.89 -18.24
C LEU A 409 -41.97 -1.67 -16.74
N ARG A 410 -43.23 -1.81 -16.30
CA ARG A 410 -43.64 -1.66 -14.89
C ARG A 410 -42.93 -2.55 -13.88
N PHE A 411 -42.29 -3.65 -14.31
CA PHE A 411 -41.59 -4.60 -13.45
C PHE A 411 -40.06 -4.52 -13.57
N ARG A 412 -39.52 -3.71 -14.48
CA ARG A 412 -38.07 -3.66 -14.72
C ARG A 412 -37.30 -3.17 -13.50
N ASP A 413 -37.68 -2.01 -12.97
CA ASP A 413 -36.98 -1.42 -11.83
C ASP A 413 -37.27 -2.15 -10.51
N PRO A 414 -38.50 -2.62 -10.22
CA PRO A 414 -38.73 -3.55 -9.11
C PRO A 414 -37.84 -4.79 -9.16
N LEU A 415 -37.64 -5.39 -10.35
CA LEU A 415 -36.77 -6.55 -10.50
C LEU A 415 -35.28 -6.19 -10.35
N ARG A 416 -34.84 -5.04 -10.87
CA ARG A 416 -33.46 -4.56 -10.69
C ARG A 416 -33.14 -4.29 -9.23
N VAL A 417 -34.04 -3.59 -8.53
CA VAL A 417 -33.91 -3.29 -7.10
C VAL A 417 -33.98 -4.57 -6.27
N GLY A 418 -34.99 -5.43 -6.52
CA GLY A 418 -35.12 -6.71 -5.83
C GLY A 418 -33.91 -7.63 -6.06
N GLY A 419 -33.40 -7.71 -7.29
CA GLY A 419 -32.19 -8.45 -7.62
C GLY A 419 -30.94 -7.89 -6.96
N ALA A 420 -30.80 -6.57 -6.88
CA ALA A 420 -29.71 -5.92 -6.16
C ALA A 420 -29.76 -6.23 -4.66
N LEU A 421 -30.93 -6.09 -4.03
CA LEU A 421 -31.12 -6.37 -2.61
C LEU A 421 -30.92 -7.86 -2.29
N ALA A 422 -31.33 -8.76 -3.17
CA ALA A 422 -31.06 -10.20 -3.03
C ALA A 422 -29.55 -10.51 -3.09
N ALA A 423 -28.82 -9.87 -4.01
CA ALA A 423 -27.37 -10.02 -4.11
C ALA A 423 -26.65 -9.44 -2.88
N VAL A 424 -27.10 -8.28 -2.37
CA VAL A 424 -26.61 -7.68 -1.12
C VAL A 424 -26.85 -8.64 0.06
N LEU A 425 -28.05 -9.19 0.18
CA LEU A 425 -28.39 -10.14 1.25
C LEU A 425 -27.53 -11.41 1.17
N ALA A 426 -27.33 -11.96 -0.03
CA ALA A 426 -26.48 -13.13 -0.23
C ALA A 426 -25.02 -12.85 0.20
N ALA A 427 -24.45 -11.72 -0.22
CA ALA A 427 -23.11 -11.33 0.18
C ALA A 427 -23.00 -11.03 1.68
N ALA A 428 -24.03 -10.41 2.27
CA ALA A 428 -24.09 -10.18 3.71
C ALA A 428 -24.09 -11.51 4.49
N VAL A 429 -24.81 -12.54 4.01
CA VAL A 429 -24.75 -13.89 4.60
C VAL A 429 -23.35 -14.46 4.50
N VAL A 430 -22.71 -14.37 3.33
CA VAL A 430 -21.34 -14.89 3.11
C VAL A 430 -20.34 -14.30 4.10
N VAL A 431 -20.40 -12.99 4.35
CA VAL A 431 -19.46 -12.29 5.23
C VAL A 431 -19.86 -12.42 6.71
N ALA A 432 -21.14 -12.34 7.04
CA ALA A 432 -21.63 -12.37 8.42
C ALA A 432 -21.69 -13.77 9.04
N LEU A 433 -21.73 -14.83 8.22
CA LEU A 433 -21.71 -16.21 8.69
C LEU A 433 -20.42 -16.55 9.46
N PRO A 434 -19.20 -16.37 8.91
CA PRO A 434 -17.95 -16.60 9.65
C PRO A 434 -17.71 -15.56 10.77
N LEU A 435 -18.43 -14.44 10.76
CA LEU A 435 -18.42 -13.48 11.88
C LEU A 435 -19.29 -13.92 13.06
N HIS A 436 -20.15 -14.94 12.89
CA HIS A 436 -21.15 -15.38 13.87
C HIS A 436 -22.13 -14.26 14.29
N GLN A 437 -22.53 -13.40 13.33
CA GLN A 437 -23.30 -12.19 13.60
C GLN A 437 -24.65 -12.09 12.85
N LEU A 438 -25.08 -13.17 12.18
CA LEU A 438 -26.39 -13.19 11.52
C LEU A 438 -27.57 -13.07 12.53
N PRO A 439 -28.62 -12.30 12.21
CA PRO A 439 -29.75 -12.09 13.12
C PRO A 439 -30.43 -13.40 13.53
N GLY A 440 -30.53 -13.65 14.85
CA GLY A 440 -31.15 -14.85 15.41
C GLY A 440 -30.30 -16.13 15.32
N GLY A 441 -29.05 -16.05 14.85
CA GLY A 441 -28.14 -17.19 14.85
C GLY A 441 -27.58 -17.47 16.24
N ARG A 442 -27.09 -18.70 16.44
CA ARG A 442 -26.62 -19.19 17.74
C ARG A 442 -25.35 -19.99 17.57
N THR A 443 -24.35 -19.73 18.41
CA THR A 443 -23.17 -20.59 18.54
C THR A 443 -23.47 -21.66 19.58
N GLY A 444 -23.36 -22.93 19.19
CA GLY A 444 -23.50 -24.07 20.10
C GLY A 444 -22.30 -24.20 21.04
N SER A 445 -22.41 -25.09 22.04
CA SER A 445 -21.29 -25.44 22.93
C SER A 445 -20.14 -26.14 22.20
N ASP A 446 -20.41 -26.68 21.00
CA ASP A 446 -19.44 -27.23 20.06
C ASP A 446 -18.64 -26.15 19.30
N GLY A 447 -18.95 -24.86 19.51
CA GLY A 447 -18.32 -23.75 18.82
C GLY A 447 -18.86 -23.49 17.41
N VAL A 448 -19.78 -24.34 16.92
CA VAL A 448 -20.38 -24.23 15.58
C VAL A 448 -21.52 -23.22 15.59
N TYR A 449 -21.48 -22.27 14.68
CA TYR A 449 -22.53 -21.28 14.47
C TYR A 449 -23.62 -21.81 13.56
N ARG A 450 -24.89 -21.64 13.96
CA ARG A 450 -26.05 -22.14 13.21
C ARG A 450 -27.03 -21.02 12.93
N TRP A 451 -27.47 -20.91 11.68
CA TRP A 451 -28.43 -19.91 11.24
C TRP A 451 -29.27 -20.42 10.06
N MET A 452 -30.60 -20.52 10.23
CA MET A 452 -31.56 -20.93 9.18
C MET A 452 -31.16 -22.19 8.37
N GLY A 453 -30.59 -23.20 9.04
CA GLY A 453 -30.14 -24.45 8.41
C GLY A 453 -28.72 -24.41 7.84
N LEU A 454 -28.06 -23.25 7.84
CA LEU A 454 -26.63 -23.11 7.57
C LEU A 454 -25.85 -23.32 8.86
N GLU A 455 -24.70 -23.98 8.75
CA GLU A 455 -23.75 -24.16 9.85
C GLU A 455 -22.36 -23.65 9.43
N SER A 456 -21.61 -23.06 10.37
CA SER A 456 -20.21 -22.72 10.16
C SER A 456 -19.40 -22.99 11.41
N ALA A 457 -18.36 -23.81 11.27
CA ALA A 457 -17.34 -24.00 12.30
C ALA A 457 -16.25 -22.93 12.24
N GLU A 458 -16.23 -22.10 11.19
CA GLU A 458 -15.23 -21.06 11.03
C GLU A 458 -15.59 -19.79 11.79
N LYS A 459 -14.65 -19.31 12.60
CA LYS A 459 -14.77 -18.03 13.29
C LYS A 459 -13.72 -17.05 12.76
N SER A 460 -14.17 -15.93 12.24
CA SER A 460 -13.29 -14.86 11.77
C SER A 460 -12.50 -14.26 12.93
N TYR A 461 -11.18 -14.16 12.74
CA TYR A 461 -10.26 -13.55 13.71
C TYR A 461 -10.21 -12.01 13.58
N ILE A 462 -10.76 -11.43 12.50
CA ILE A 462 -10.67 -10.00 12.18
C ILE A 462 -11.16 -9.09 13.34
N PRO A 463 -12.35 -9.28 13.94
CA PRO A 463 -12.80 -8.42 15.03
C PRO A 463 -11.92 -8.54 16.29
N GLY A 464 -11.35 -9.74 16.52
CA GLY A 464 -10.40 -9.98 17.61
C GLY A 464 -9.08 -9.25 17.40
N TRP A 465 -8.56 -9.28 16.18
CA TRP A 465 -7.35 -8.56 15.80
C TRP A 465 -7.56 -7.03 15.85
N ALA A 466 -8.68 -6.52 15.32
CA ALA A 466 -9.01 -5.09 15.44
C ALA A 466 -9.08 -4.63 16.90
N ARG A 467 -9.68 -5.45 17.79
CA ARG A 467 -9.66 -5.20 19.23
C ARG A 467 -8.24 -5.21 19.80
N TRP A 468 -7.43 -6.19 19.41
CA TRP A 468 -6.04 -6.27 19.84
C TRP A 468 -5.28 -4.98 19.53
N ASN A 469 -5.31 -4.52 18.28
CA ASN A 469 -4.60 -3.31 17.87
C ASN A 469 -5.15 -2.03 18.53
N PHE A 470 -6.47 -1.84 18.51
CA PHE A 470 -7.08 -0.56 18.87
C PHE A 470 -7.38 -0.40 20.36
N THR A 471 -7.29 -1.46 21.17
CA THR A 471 -7.13 -1.28 22.62
C THR A 471 -5.90 -0.42 22.92
N GLY A 472 -4.89 -0.50 22.06
CA GLY A 472 -3.67 0.28 22.13
C GLY A 472 -2.73 -0.19 23.24
N TYR A 473 -1.50 0.33 23.27
CA TYR A 473 -0.49 -0.09 24.24
C TYR A 473 -1.00 0.08 25.68
N GLN A 474 -1.62 1.24 25.96
CA GLN A 474 -2.22 1.58 27.26
C GLN A 474 -3.45 0.72 27.63
N GLY A 475 -3.97 -0.05 26.68
CA GLY A 475 -5.08 -0.98 26.91
C GLY A 475 -4.65 -2.39 27.26
N LYS A 476 -3.35 -2.71 27.22
CA LYS A 476 -2.82 -4.04 27.51
C LYS A 476 -2.71 -4.29 29.01
N GLU A 477 -2.89 -5.54 29.40
CA GLU A 477 -2.70 -5.97 30.79
C GLU A 477 -1.26 -5.73 31.26
N ALA A 478 -0.29 -5.97 30.38
CA ALA A 478 1.13 -5.75 30.65
C ALA A 478 1.59 -4.29 30.44
N TRP A 479 0.67 -3.33 30.23
CA TRP A 479 1.04 -1.91 30.09
C TRP A 479 1.86 -1.38 31.29
N PRO A 480 1.50 -1.65 32.57
CA PRO A 480 2.29 -1.16 33.69
C PRO A 480 3.74 -1.67 33.69
N GLU A 481 3.96 -2.92 33.24
CA GLU A 481 5.32 -3.48 33.09
C GLU A 481 6.08 -2.78 31.96
N PHE A 482 5.43 -2.55 30.81
CA PHE A 482 6.05 -1.86 29.68
C PHE A 482 6.35 -0.39 30.01
N GLU A 483 5.41 0.33 30.61
CA GLU A 483 5.56 1.72 31.04
C GLU A 483 6.70 1.87 32.07
N ASP A 484 6.83 0.94 33.01
CA ASP A 484 7.94 0.93 33.98
C ASP A 484 9.31 0.82 33.27
N VAL A 485 9.42 0.01 32.22
CA VAL A 485 10.66 -0.12 31.43
C VAL A 485 10.97 1.17 30.68
N LEU A 486 9.95 1.80 30.09
CA LEU A 486 10.11 3.07 29.37
C LEU A 486 10.60 4.18 30.31
N LEU A 487 9.96 4.32 31.48
CA LEU A 487 10.35 5.31 32.50
C LEU A 487 11.73 4.99 33.10
N THR A 488 12.07 3.71 33.26
CA THR A 488 13.41 3.29 33.70
C THR A 488 14.46 3.70 32.69
N MET A 489 14.21 3.51 31.39
CA MET A 489 15.15 3.90 30.34
C MET A 489 15.26 5.42 30.19
N GLU A 490 14.17 6.17 30.39
CA GLU A 490 14.21 7.64 30.50
C GLU A 490 15.14 8.07 31.65
N GLY A 491 14.95 7.50 32.85
CA GLY A 491 15.82 7.78 34.00
C GLY A 491 17.28 7.37 33.81
N VAL A 492 17.53 6.24 33.14
CA VAL A 492 18.90 5.85 32.74
C VAL A 492 19.50 6.89 31.79
N GLY A 493 18.72 7.40 30.84
CA GLY A 493 19.12 8.49 29.94
C GLY A 493 19.46 9.78 30.68
N ASP A 494 18.70 10.14 31.72
CA ASP A 494 18.96 11.32 32.55
C ASP A 494 20.23 11.18 33.42
N ASP A 495 20.39 10.03 34.07
CA ASP A 495 21.47 9.80 35.05
C ASP A 495 22.81 9.45 34.39
N HIS A 496 22.76 8.71 33.28
CA HIS A 496 23.94 8.19 32.59
C HIS A 496 24.17 8.85 31.23
N GLY A 497 23.17 9.51 30.64
CA GLY A 497 23.25 10.20 29.35
C GLY A 497 22.59 9.41 28.22
N CYS A 498 22.26 10.10 27.12
CA CYS A 498 21.62 9.48 25.96
C CYS A 498 22.52 8.43 25.27
N GLY A 499 21.89 7.49 24.56
CA GLY A 499 22.61 6.40 23.90
C GLY A 499 21.70 5.41 23.18
N ARG A 500 22.31 4.54 22.37
CA ARG A 500 21.58 3.46 21.68
C ARG A 500 21.35 2.30 22.63
N ALA A 501 20.16 1.71 22.52
CA ALA A 501 19.77 0.51 23.21
C ALA A 501 19.60 -0.68 22.26
N MET A 502 20.07 -1.84 22.70
CA MET A 502 19.72 -3.14 22.16
C MET A 502 19.00 -3.94 23.23
N TRP A 503 17.96 -4.67 22.89
CA TRP A 503 17.23 -5.52 23.82
C TRP A 503 17.17 -6.95 23.33
N GLU A 504 17.05 -7.86 24.28
CA GLU A 504 16.73 -9.26 24.01
C GLU A 504 15.32 -9.39 23.43
N TYR A 505 15.22 -10.09 22.29
CA TYR A 505 13.93 -10.38 21.68
C TYR A 505 13.31 -11.65 22.28
N ASP A 506 12.01 -11.59 22.56
CA ASP A 506 11.17 -12.76 22.84
C ASP A 506 9.78 -12.58 22.20
N ARG A 507 9.19 -13.66 21.68
CA ARG A 507 7.84 -13.64 21.11
C ARG A 507 6.77 -13.36 22.17
N GLU A 508 7.02 -13.69 23.43
CA GLU A 508 6.12 -13.40 24.55
C GLU A 508 5.95 -11.90 24.82
N LEU A 509 6.84 -11.05 24.28
CA LEU A 509 6.70 -9.60 24.30
C LEU A 509 5.47 -9.11 23.55
N ASP A 510 4.81 -9.96 22.75
CA ASP A 510 3.47 -9.67 22.21
C ASP A 510 2.47 -9.30 23.31
N ARG A 511 2.69 -9.68 24.59
CA ARG A 511 1.89 -9.20 25.72
C ARG A 511 1.85 -7.67 25.86
N TYR A 512 2.88 -6.95 25.39
CA TYR A 512 2.89 -5.48 25.31
C TYR A 512 2.09 -4.93 24.13
N GLY A 513 1.61 -5.80 23.23
CA GLY A 513 0.80 -5.49 22.06
C GLY A 513 1.46 -5.86 20.74
N THR A 514 2.79 -6.02 20.72
CA THR A 514 3.60 -6.52 19.60
C THR A 514 4.94 -6.97 20.16
N PRO A 515 5.57 -8.05 19.63
CA PRO A 515 6.87 -8.50 20.12
C PRO A 515 8.00 -7.48 19.86
N MET A 516 7.71 -6.42 19.11
CA MET A 516 8.65 -5.38 18.71
C MET A 516 8.43 -4.06 19.48
N ALA A 517 7.70 -4.09 20.61
CA ALA A 517 7.30 -2.87 21.32
C ALA A 517 8.48 -1.97 21.73
N MET A 518 9.64 -2.57 22.03
CA MET A 518 10.86 -1.87 22.42
C MET A 518 11.48 -1.01 21.31
N MET A 519 11.07 -1.19 20.04
CA MET A 519 11.40 -0.24 18.96
C MET A 519 10.93 1.19 19.28
N LEU A 520 9.95 1.36 20.16
CA LEU A 520 9.41 2.68 20.52
C LEU A 520 10.16 3.38 21.67
N LEU A 521 11.26 2.81 22.18
CA LEU A 521 12.12 3.53 23.14
C LEU A 521 12.41 4.99 22.74
N PRO A 522 12.85 5.31 21.51
CA PRO A 522 13.07 6.70 21.10
C PRO A 522 11.79 7.55 21.11
N HIS A 523 10.64 6.96 20.80
CA HIS A 523 9.36 7.68 20.82
C HIS A 523 8.94 8.10 22.23
N PHE A 524 9.25 7.29 23.24
CA PHE A 524 8.86 7.55 24.64
C PHE A 524 9.93 8.26 25.46
N THR A 525 11.16 8.39 24.93
CA THR A 525 12.29 9.04 25.61
C THR A 525 12.76 10.29 24.87
N ASP A 526 11.90 10.88 24.03
CA ASP A 526 12.19 12.07 23.21
C ASP A 526 13.50 11.97 22.42
N GLY A 527 13.79 10.79 21.87
CA GLY A 527 15.00 10.48 21.10
C GLY A 527 16.27 10.25 21.92
N CYS A 528 16.24 10.40 23.25
CA CYS A 528 17.42 10.20 24.10
C CYS A 528 17.89 8.75 24.11
N ILE A 529 16.95 7.79 24.20
CA ILE A 529 17.26 6.36 24.08
C ILE A 529 16.88 5.89 22.68
N ALA A 530 17.87 5.91 21.78
CA ALA A 530 17.75 5.32 20.46
C ALA A 530 17.68 3.80 20.55
N SER A 531 17.30 3.16 19.46
CA SER A 531 16.96 1.74 19.41
C SER A 531 17.68 1.06 18.23
N MET A 532 18.29 -0.10 18.44
CA MET A 532 18.94 -0.82 17.35
C MET A 532 17.98 -1.57 16.43
N GLU A 533 16.71 -1.71 16.84
CA GLU A 533 15.64 -2.24 15.99
C GLU A 533 14.60 -1.16 15.65
N GLY A 534 13.92 -1.31 14.52
CA GLY A 534 12.90 -0.37 14.05
C GLY A 534 12.04 -1.01 12.96
N LEU A 535 10.92 -0.39 12.59
CA LEU A 535 10.06 -1.03 11.60
C LEU A 535 10.59 -0.94 10.16
N TYR A 536 11.35 0.11 9.86
CA TYR A 536 11.70 0.48 8.50
C TYR A 536 12.91 -0.26 7.94
N PHE A 537 12.82 -1.60 7.98
CA PHE A 537 13.84 -2.56 7.57
C PHE A 537 14.43 -2.24 6.19
N GLU A 538 13.59 -1.98 5.20
CA GLU A 538 14.04 -1.74 3.81
C GLU A 538 14.75 -0.40 3.62
N SER A 539 14.57 0.56 4.53
CA SER A 539 15.27 1.86 4.47
C SER A 539 16.60 1.85 5.20
N ALA A 540 16.82 0.93 6.14
CA ALA A 540 18.03 0.87 6.95
C ALA A 540 19.02 -0.17 6.41
N THR A 541 20.23 0.27 6.08
CA THR A 541 21.32 -0.61 5.63
C THR A 541 21.89 -1.47 6.76
N MET A 542 21.66 -1.07 8.01
CA MET A 542 22.10 -1.76 9.23
C MET A 542 21.18 -2.90 9.69
N THR A 543 19.96 -3.01 9.13
CA THR A 543 18.99 -4.07 9.44
C THR A 543 19.57 -5.50 9.55
N PRO A 544 20.37 -6.01 8.58
CA PRO A 544 20.92 -7.36 8.67
C PRO A 544 21.86 -7.55 9.87
N PHE A 545 22.70 -6.56 10.16
CA PHE A 545 23.66 -6.63 11.26
C PHE A 545 22.99 -6.54 12.62
N HIS A 546 21.90 -5.77 12.72
CA HIS A 546 21.00 -5.82 13.88
C HIS A 546 20.49 -7.24 14.12
N PHE A 547 19.94 -7.92 13.09
CA PHE A 547 19.40 -9.27 13.28
C PHE A 547 20.49 -10.30 13.61
N LEU A 548 21.72 -10.15 13.09
CA LEU A 548 22.86 -10.97 13.49
C LEU A 548 23.21 -10.77 14.98
N ASN A 549 23.23 -9.51 15.46
CA ASN A 549 23.49 -9.20 16.86
C ASN A 549 22.35 -9.63 17.79
N GLN A 550 21.09 -9.41 17.40
CA GLN A 550 19.90 -9.88 18.12
C GLN A 550 19.94 -11.40 18.30
N SER A 551 20.41 -12.13 17.28
CA SER A 551 20.46 -13.60 17.30
C SER A 551 21.40 -14.15 18.37
N VAL A 552 22.52 -13.48 18.65
CA VAL A 552 23.49 -13.92 19.67
C VAL A 552 23.17 -13.36 21.07
N LEU A 553 22.34 -12.31 21.15
CA LEU A 553 21.91 -11.66 22.40
C LEU A 553 20.52 -12.07 22.89
N SER A 554 19.89 -13.07 22.26
CA SER A 554 18.57 -13.55 22.66
C SER A 554 18.52 -15.07 22.74
N THR A 555 17.84 -15.62 23.74
CA THR A 555 17.57 -17.07 23.80
C THR A 555 16.60 -17.52 22.71
N ALA A 556 15.65 -16.65 22.30
CA ALA A 556 14.62 -16.97 21.31
C ALA A 556 14.48 -15.89 20.22
N PRO A 557 15.52 -15.65 19.39
CA PRO A 557 15.57 -14.51 18.47
C PRO A 557 14.53 -14.57 17.34
N SER A 558 14.21 -13.42 16.76
CA SER A 558 13.22 -13.31 15.67
C SER A 558 13.73 -13.91 14.34
N ARG A 559 15.00 -13.63 14.00
CA ARG A 559 15.67 -14.01 12.74
C ARG A 559 14.83 -13.66 11.50
N ALA A 560 14.27 -12.44 11.46
CA ALA A 560 13.24 -12.05 10.49
C ALA A 560 13.77 -11.89 9.05
N GLN A 561 14.98 -11.37 8.86
CA GLN A 561 15.61 -11.28 7.53
C GLN A 561 16.13 -12.67 7.11
N ARG A 562 15.78 -13.12 5.90
CA ARG A 562 16.15 -14.45 5.40
C ARG A 562 17.57 -14.45 4.83
N GLY A 563 18.18 -15.64 4.79
CA GLY A 563 19.46 -15.85 4.12
C GLY A 563 20.70 -15.46 4.94
N LEU A 564 20.55 -14.86 6.11
CA LEU A 564 21.68 -14.47 6.95
C LEU A 564 22.29 -15.65 7.71
N PRO A 565 23.62 -15.63 7.95
CA PRO A 565 24.34 -16.68 8.69
C PRO A 565 24.14 -16.58 10.21
N TYR A 566 22.90 -16.72 10.68
CA TYR A 566 22.56 -16.62 12.11
C TYR A 566 23.32 -17.61 12.99
N ARG A 567 23.73 -17.15 14.17
CA ARG A 567 24.30 -17.95 15.26
C ARG A 567 23.35 -18.03 16.45
N ASP A 568 23.53 -19.04 17.27
CA ASP A 568 22.82 -19.17 18.55
C ASP A 568 23.44 -18.23 19.61
N SER A 569 22.91 -18.23 20.83
CA SER A 569 23.32 -17.31 21.90
C SER A 569 24.83 -17.39 22.17
N ASP A 570 25.48 -16.22 22.16
CA ASP A 570 26.91 -16.03 22.41
C ASP A 570 27.10 -14.60 22.95
N ILE A 571 27.14 -14.46 24.28
CA ILE A 571 27.21 -13.16 24.94
C ILE A 571 28.52 -12.43 24.62
N ASP A 572 29.64 -13.14 24.48
CA ASP A 572 30.95 -12.52 24.25
C ASP A 572 30.98 -11.91 22.83
N LEU A 573 30.50 -12.64 21.83
CA LEU A 573 30.33 -12.11 20.48
C LEU A 573 29.31 -10.97 20.45
N GLY A 574 28.20 -11.14 21.16
CA GLY A 574 27.13 -10.15 21.24
C GLY A 574 27.60 -8.81 21.81
N VAL A 575 28.31 -8.82 22.94
CA VAL A 575 28.85 -7.61 23.58
C VAL A 575 29.90 -6.95 22.70
N GLY A 576 30.80 -7.72 22.06
CA GLY A 576 31.74 -7.16 21.09
C GLY A 576 31.05 -6.46 19.91
N GLN A 577 29.94 -7.02 19.42
CA GLN A 577 29.15 -6.39 18.36
C GLN A 577 28.41 -5.13 18.86
N LEU A 578 27.95 -5.08 20.11
CA LEU A 578 27.39 -3.88 20.72
C LEU A 578 28.42 -2.74 20.76
N GLN A 579 29.65 -3.03 21.19
CA GLN A 579 30.78 -2.08 21.19
C GLN A 579 31.11 -1.58 19.79
N MET A 580 31.22 -2.49 18.82
CA MET A 580 31.47 -2.16 17.41
C MET A 580 30.36 -1.29 16.82
N MET A 581 29.11 -1.46 17.24
CA MET A 581 27.98 -0.65 16.79
C MET A 581 27.75 0.63 17.60
N GLY A 582 28.54 0.88 18.66
CA GLY A 582 28.36 2.03 19.54
C GLY A 582 27.04 1.97 20.32
N VAL A 583 26.63 0.75 20.70
CA VAL A 583 25.44 0.53 21.53
C VAL A 583 25.82 0.64 22.99
N ARG A 584 25.17 1.58 23.68
CA ARG A 584 25.51 1.92 25.07
C ARG A 584 24.74 1.10 26.09
N TYR A 585 23.50 0.74 25.75
CA TYR A 585 22.59 0.06 26.67
C TYR A 585 22.18 -1.31 26.13
N TYR A 586 22.31 -2.33 26.96
CA TYR A 586 21.78 -3.67 26.68
C TYR A 586 20.69 -4.03 27.69
N LEU A 587 19.53 -4.44 27.21
CA LEU A 587 18.41 -4.87 28.03
C LEU A 587 18.25 -6.38 27.89
N ALA A 588 18.60 -7.12 28.96
CA ALA A 588 18.41 -8.56 29.02
C ALA A 588 17.07 -8.90 29.70
N LEU A 589 16.44 -10.00 29.28
CA LEU A 589 15.11 -10.43 29.71
C LEU A 589 15.11 -11.85 30.28
N SER A 590 15.70 -12.80 29.57
CA SER A 590 15.72 -14.19 29.97
C SER A 590 16.73 -14.41 31.09
N GLN A 591 16.46 -15.37 31.98
CA GLN A 591 17.39 -15.66 33.07
C GLN A 591 18.76 -16.10 32.54
N GLU A 592 18.81 -16.79 31.40
CA GLU A 592 20.05 -17.20 30.74
C GLU A 592 20.89 -16.00 30.32
N MET A 593 20.29 -15.04 29.61
CA MET A 593 21.00 -13.85 29.16
C MET A 593 21.33 -12.90 30.32
N ILE A 594 20.47 -12.78 31.34
CA ILE A 594 20.77 -12.03 32.56
C ILE A 594 21.97 -12.63 33.30
N ASP A 595 22.01 -13.96 33.47
CA ASP A 595 23.12 -14.67 34.11
C ASP A 595 24.44 -14.52 33.34
N ALA A 596 24.36 -14.55 32.01
CA ALA A 596 25.50 -14.36 31.13
C ALA A 596 26.00 -12.92 31.20
N ALA A 597 25.11 -11.94 31.06
CA ALA A 597 25.42 -10.51 31.10
C ALA A 597 26.00 -10.08 32.46
N SER A 598 25.43 -10.57 33.57
CA SER A 598 25.89 -10.24 34.92
C SER A 598 27.31 -10.76 35.25
N ARG A 599 27.84 -11.68 34.45
CA ARG A 599 29.20 -12.22 34.59
C ARG A 599 30.18 -11.63 33.57
N HIS A 600 29.69 -10.90 32.56
CA HIS A 600 30.53 -10.34 31.51
C HIS A 600 31.28 -9.10 32.04
N PRO A 601 32.61 -8.99 31.83
CA PRO A 601 33.41 -7.91 32.41
C PRO A 601 33.06 -6.53 31.87
N ASP A 602 32.57 -6.45 30.63
CA ASP A 602 32.27 -5.18 29.95
C ASP A 602 30.80 -4.74 30.11
N LEU A 603 30.02 -5.41 30.96
CA LEU A 603 28.64 -5.06 31.25
C LEU A 603 28.47 -4.66 32.71
N THR A 604 27.96 -3.45 32.93
CA THR A 604 27.66 -2.95 34.28
C THR A 604 26.15 -2.80 34.45
N GLU A 605 25.57 -3.53 35.41
CA GLU A 605 24.13 -3.39 35.72
C GLU A 605 23.84 -1.97 36.24
N LEU A 606 22.90 -1.28 35.58
CA LEU A 606 22.45 0.06 35.96
C LEU A 606 21.10 0.02 36.68
N ALA A 607 20.15 -0.75 36.14
CA ALA A 607 18.77 -0.74 36.59
C ALA A 607 18.07 -2.08 36.37
N ARG A 608 16.94 -2.26 37.07
CA ARG A 608 16.03 -3.39 36.91
C ARG A 608 14.60 -2.86 36.81
N SER A 609 13.82 -3.37 35.86
CA SER A 609 12.41 -3.02 35.67
C SER A 609 11.63 -4.28 35.31
N GLY A 610 10.80 -4.75 36.26
CA GLY A 610 10.11 -6.03 36.14
C GLY A 610 11.07 -7.18 35.80
N PRO A 611 10.88 -7.89 34.67
CA PRO A 611 11.78 -8.96 34.24
C PRO A 611 13.06 -8.46 33.54
N TRP A 612 13.17 -7.17 33.24
CA TRP A 612 14.30 -6.59 32.51
C TRP A 612 15.44 -6.19 33.44
N VAL A 613 16.66 -6.40 32.97
CA VAL A 613 17.89 -5.86 33.57
C VAL A 613 18.62 -5.03 32.53
N VAL A 614 18.91 -3.78 32.87
CA VAL A 614 19.59 -2.81 32.00
C VAL A 614 21.08 -2.79 32.35
N TYR A 615 21.93 -2.97 31.35
CA TYR A 615 23.37 -2.92 31.47
C TYR A 615 23.94 -1.77 30.64
N GLU A 616 24.92 -1.07 31.18
CA GLU A 616 25.84 -0.21 30.41
C GLU A 616 26.91 -1.10 29.76
N VAL A 617 27.14 -0.86 28.47
CA VAL A 617 28.20 -1.50 27.67
C VAL A 617 29.44 -0.61 27.72
N ALA A 618 30.54 -1.15 28.24
CA ALA A 618 31.83 -0.45 28.25
C ALA A 618 32.41 -0.33 26.83
N ASP A 619 33.21 0.72 26.58
CA ASP A 619 33.97 0.92 25.33
C ASP A 619 33.11 0.92 24.04
N ALA A 620 31.98 1.64 24.07
CA ALA A 620 31.08 1.80 22.93
C ALA A 620 31.05 3.25 22.35
N PRO A 621 32.19 3.87 21.98
CA PRO A 621 32.20 5.24 21.45
C PRO A 621 31.49 5.31 20.09
N LEU A 622 30.75 6.40 19.83
CA LEU A 622 30.08 6.64 18.53
C LEU A 622 31.03 7.07 17.42
N VAL A 623 32.14 7.73 17.78
CA VAL A 623 33.19 8.18 16.88
C VAL A 623 34.53 7.81 17.48
N GLU A 624 35.40 7.15 16.70
CA GLU A 624 36.70 6.71 17.18
C GLU A 624 37.75 6.71 16.07
N SER A 625 39.01 6.93 16.45
CA SER A 625 40.14 6.82 15.52
C SER A 625 40.36 5.36 15.14
N LEU A 626 40.65 5.11 13.87
CA LEU A 626 41.06 3.78 13.43
C LEU A 626 42.50 3.47 13.84
N THR A 627 42.79 2.17 14.00
CA THR A 627 44.15 1.65 14.25
C THR A 627 44.82 1.11 12.99
N HIS A 628 44.03 0.85 11.94
CA HIS A 628 44.51 0.45 10.62
C HIS A 628 43.77 1.21 9.52
N LEU A 629 44.43 1.40 8.38
CA LEU A 629 43.76 1.92 7.19
C LEU A 629 42.66 0.95 6.74
N PRO A 630 41.46 1.45 6.37
CA PRO A 630 40.44 0.61 5.76
C PRO A 630 40.93 -0.06 4.48
N ALA A 631 40.40 -1.24 4.17
CA ALA A 631 40.68 -1.93 2.92
C ALA A 631 39.54 -1.73 1.92
N VAL A 632 39.84 -1.09 0.79
CA VAL A 632 38.86 -0.87 -0.28
C VAL A 632 38.60 -2.18 -1.02
N LEU A 633 37.33 -2.56 -1.15
CA LEU A 633 36.94 -3.74 -1.91
C LEU A 633 37.33 -3.57 -3.39
N ALA A 634 38.07 -4.54 -3.91
CA ALA A 634 38.60 -4.50 -5.27
C ALA A 634 37.49 -4.57 -6.35
N ASP A 635 36.37 -5.23 -6.04
CA ASP A 635 35.13 -5.16 -6.83
C ASP A 635 34.06 -4.42 -6.01
N PRO A 636 33.77 -3.15 -6.33
CA PRO A 636 32.84 -2.36 -5.54
C PRO A 636 31.42 -2.93 -5.60
N PRO A 637 30.77 -3.14 -4.45
CA PRO A 637 29.40 -3.63 -4.40
C PRO A 637 28.43 -2.64 -5.05
N ARG A 638 27.50 -3.15 -5.87
CA ARG A 638 26.58 -2.34 -6.68
C ARG A 638 25.21 -2.19 -6.03
N SER A 639 24.94 -2.99 -5.01
CA SER A 639 23.69 -3.01 -4.27
C SER A 639 23.95 -3.21 -2.77
N ASN A 640 22.93 -2.99 -1.95
CA ASN A 640 23.01 -3.31 -0.52
C ASN A 640 23.16 -4.82 -0.27
N GLU A 641 22.62 -5.67 -1.16
CA GLU A 641 22.74 -7.13 -1.06
C GLU A 641 24.20 -7.56 -1.26
N ASP A 642 24.85 -7.07 -2.33
CA ASP A 642 26.28 -7.29 -2.60
C ASP A 642 27.15 -6.83 -1.41
N TRP A 643 26.76 -5.71 -0.79
CA TRP A 643 27.47 -5.18 0.38
C TRP A 643 27.34 -6.10 1.60
N ILE A 644 26.14 -6.63 1.85
CA ILE A 644 25.89 -7.58 2.95
C ILE A 644 26.71 -8.85 2.73
N GLU A 645 26.64 -9.44 1.54
CA GLU A 645 27.41 -10.64 1.18
C GLU A 645 28.92 -10.44 1.42
N ALA A 646 29.45 -9.25 1.11
CA ALA A 646 30.85 -8.93 1.30
C ALA A 646 31.27 -8.70 2.77
N THR A 647 30.32 -8.42 3.68
CA THR A 647 30.63 -7.93 5.04
C THR A 647 29.99 -8.72 6.18
N GLU A 648 29.04 -9.62 5.93
CA GLU A 648 28.38 -10.41 6.97
C GLU A 648 29.34 -11.35 7.72
N ASP A 649 30.28 -11.97 7.00
CA ASP A 649 31.32 -12.82 7.61
C ASP A 649 32.29 -12.00 8.46
N TRP A 650 32.64 -10.80 8.01
CA TRP A 650 33.47 -9.87 8.77
C TRP A 650 32.77 -9.47 10.08
N PHE A 651 31.47 -9.17 10.04
CA PHE A 651 30.70 -8.75 11.21
C PHE A 651 30.64 -9.83 12.30
N GLN A 652 30.78 -11.09 11.91
CA GLN A 652 30.76 -12.22 12.84
C GLN A 652 32.15 -12.76 13.23
N ALA A 653 33.22 -12.05 12.85
CA ALA A 653 34.60 -12.43 13.10
C ALA A 653 35.33 -11.33 13.90
N PRO A 654 35.32 -11.36 15.25
CA PRO A 654 35.97 -10.34 16.07
C PRO A 654 37.45 -10.08 15.73
N ILE A 655 38.17 -11.12 15.28
CA ILE A 655 39.57 -11.02 14.84
C ILE A 655 39.78 -10.17 13.58
N ALA A 656 38.71 -9.79 12.89
CA ALA A 656 38.74 -8.98 11.68
C ALA A 656 38.34 -7.51 11.90
N TRP A 657 37.84 -7.14 13.09
CA TRP A 657 37.33 -5.79 13.35
C TRP A 657 38.42 -4.72 13.46
N ASP A 658 39.70 -5.12 13.54
CA ASP A 658 40.84 -4.22 13.42
C ASP A 658 40.95 -3.57 12.04
N LEU A 659 40.29 -4.17 11.03
CA LEU A 659 40.34 -3.75 9.64
C LEU A 659 38.92 -3.65 9.06
N HIS A 660 38.46 -2.42 8.84
CA HIS A 660 37.20 -2.19 8.14
C HIS A 660 37.33 -2.38 6.63
N LEU A 661 36.32 -2.99 6.01
CA LEU A 661 36.16 -3.02 4.56
C LEU A 661 35.47 -1.74 4.10
N ALA A 662 35.93 -1.15 2.99
CA ALA A 662 35.40 0.10 2.44
C ALA A 662 34.86 -0.09 1.01
N ALA A 663 33.74 0.57 0.70
CA ALA A 663 33.17 0.57 -0.66
C ALA A 663 34.02 1.39 -1.65
N ASP A 664 34.66 2.43 -1.15
CA ASP A 664 35.50 3.37 -1.88
C ASP A 664 36.47 4.03 -0.87
N GLY A 665 37.49 4.73 -1.35
CA GLY A 665 38.43 5.42 -0.49
C GLY A 665 39.67 5.96 -1.21
N PRO A 666 40.51 6.77 -0.52
CA PRO A 666 41.72 7.36 -1.06
C PRO A 666 42.67 6.37 -1.73
N GLU A 667 43.38 6.81 -2.77
CA GLU A 667 44.41 6.04 -3.50
C GLU A 667 45.53 5.45 -2.61
N SER A 668 45.67 5.88 -1.35
CA SER A 668 46.63 5.33 -0.39
C SER A 668 46.15 4.07 0.34
N TRP A 669 44.85 3.77 0.38
CA TRP A 669 44.31 2.65 1.16
C TRP A 669 44.59 1.29 0.50
N PRO A 670 44.82 0.19 1.24
CA PRO A 670 44.99 -1.12 0.63
C PRO A 670 43.73 -1.55 -0.15
N ARG A 671 43.91 -2.31 -1.24
CA ARG A 671 42.81 -2.90 -2.03
C ARG A 671 42.83 -4.41 -1.86
N ALA A 672 41.67 -5.00 -1.64
CA ALA A 672 41.55 -6.44 -1.43
C ALA A 672 40.19 -6.99 -1.86
N ALA A 673 40.10 -8.28 -2.15
CA ALA A 673 38.83 -8.93 -2.46
C ALA A 673 37.98 -9.22 -1.20
N SER A 674 38.63 -9.41 -0.04
CA SER A 674 37.99 -9.70 1.24
C SER A 674 38.87 -9.26 2.42
N TYR A 675 38.34 -9.27 3.64
CA TYR A 675 39.11 -8.94 4.84
C TYR A 675 40.25 -9.93 5.10
N GLY A 676 40.11 -11.19 4.65
CA GLY A 676 41.13 -12.23 4.83
C GLY A 676 42.36 -12.04 3.92
N GLU A 677 42.18 -11.39 2.77
CA GLU A 677 43.25 -11.11 1.80
C GLU A 677 43.86 -9.71 1.97
N ALA A 678 43.24 -8.87 2.79
CA ALA A 678 43.62 -7.48 2.92
C ALA A 678 44.92 -7.30 3.72
N THR A 679 45.77 -6.41 3.22
CA THR A 679 47.00 -6.01 3.91
C THR A 679 46.64 -5.05 5.05
N ARG A 680 46.98 -5.43 6.29
CA ARG A 680 46.84 -4.56 7.46
C ARG A 680 47.94 -3.52 7.48
N VAL A 681 47.56 -2.25 7.32
CA VAL A 681 48.47 -1.11 7.39
C VAL A 681 48.15 -0.33 8.66
N PRO A 682 48.99 -0.40 9.71
CA PRO A 682 48.73 0.28 10.97
C PRO A 682 48.82 1.79 10.81
N VAL A 683 48.03 2.51 11.60
CA VAL A 683 48.09 3.97 11.77
C VAL A 683 48.14 4.29 13.27
N GLU A 684 48.81 5.39 13.62
CA GLU A 684 48.83 5.86 15.00
C GLU A 684 47.48 6.52 15.31
N PRO A 685 46.73 6.06 16.33
CA PRO A 685 45.43 6.63 16.64
C PRO A 685 45.53 8.07 17.15
N VAL A 686 44.53 8.89 16.82
CA VAL A 686 44.39 10.26 17.29
C VAL A 686 43.31 10.36 18.36
N GLU A 687 43.41 11.36 19.23
CA GLU A 687 42.36 11.61 20.21
C GLU A 687 41.14 12.22 19.52
N VAL A 688 39.97 11.60 19.72
CA VAL A 688 38.67 12.12 19.28
C VAL A 688 37.94 12.69 20.50
N SER A 689 37.47 13.93 20.40
CA SER A 689 36.80 14.64 21.49
C SER A 689 35.59 15.44 20.99
N ASP A 690 34.82 16.00 21.92
CA ASP A 690 33.68 16.90 21.63
C ASP A 690 32.66 16.31 20.62
N VAL A 691 32.39 15.01 20.71
CA VAL A 691 31.44 14.31 19.84
C VAL A 691 30.02 14.77 20.16
N VAL A 692 29.34 15.33 19.16
CA VAL A 692 27.93 15.73 19.23
C VAL A 692 27.19 15.05 18.09
N LEU A 693 26.15 14.29 18.44
CA LEU A 693 25.22 13.66 17.50
C LEU A 693 23.88 14.37 17.58
N GLU A 694 23.45 14.91 16.46
CA GLU A 694 22.10 15.44 16.24
C GLU A 694 21.44 14.63 15.10
N ASP A 695 20.17 14.89 14.81
CA ASP A 695 19.45 14.15 13.76
C ASP A 695 20.17 14.22 12.41
N ASP A 696 20.40 15.40 11.84
CA ASP A 696 21.02 15.55 10.52
C ASP A 696 22.47 16.03 10.55
N ARG A 697 23.12 15.99 11.73
CA ARG A 697 24.48 16.48 11.91
C ARG A 697 25.28 15.66 12.93
N ILE A 698 26.56 15.46 12.62
CA ILE A 698 27.54 14.88 13.53
C ILE A 698 28.74 15.82 13.56
N SER A 699 29.24 16.20 14.73
CA SER A 699 30.48 16.98 14.84
C SER A 699 31.40 16.41 15.89
N PHE A 700 32.70 16.52 15.67
CA PHE A 700 33.73 16.09 16.61
C PHE A 700 35.04 16.81 16.33
N ARG A 701 35.98 16.69 17.25
CA ARG A 701 37.35 17.21 17.13
C ARG A 701 38.37 16.10 17.14
N VAL A 702 39.46 16.31 16.41
CA VAL A 702 40.64 15.44 16.40
C VAL A 702 41.87 16.18 16.87
N SER A 703 42.78 15.48 17.56
CA SER A 703 44.05 16.08 18.00
C SER A 703 45.01 16.42 16.86
N GLU A 704 44.95 15.66 15.76
CA GLU A 704 45.71 15.94 14.54
C GLU A 704 44.96 15.44 13.29
N PRO A 705 44.97 16.20 12.18
CA PRO A 705 44.37 15.77 10.92
C PRO A 705 45.15 14.64 10.23
N GLY A 706 44.50 13.96 9.28
CA GLY A 706 45.10 12.99 8.37
C GLY A 706 44.96 11.51 8.78
N VAL A 707 44.50 11.23 10.00
CA VAL A 707 44.23 9.85 10.48
C VAL A 707 42.75 9.51 10.27
N PRO A 708 42.42 8.37 9.61
CA PRO A 708 41.03 7.97 9.40
C PRO A 708 40.24 7.81 10.71
N VAL A 709 39.04 8.38 10.75
CA VAL A 709 38.11 8.30 11.89
C VAL A 709 36.84 7.57 11.49
N LEU A 710 36.45 6.58 12.28
CA LEU A 710 35.19 5.85 12.15
C LEU A 710 34.07 6.65 12.80
N VAL A 711 32.97 6.82 12.08
CA VAL A 711 31.72 7.39 12.55
C VAL A 711 30.67 6.28 12.48
N LYS A 712 30.24 5.77 13.64
CA LYS A 712 29.28 4.65 13.77
C LYS A 712 27.84 5.08 13.49
N VAL A 713 27.61 5.85 12.44
CA VAL A 713 26.28 6.20 11.91
C VAL A 713 26.18 5.59 10.52
N SER A 714 25.01 5.04 10.19
CA SER A 714 24.78 4.40 8.90
C SER A 714 25.12 5.33 7.74
N HIS A 715 25.85 4.83 6.76
CA HIS A 715 26.17 5.57 5.55
C HIS A 715 24.94 5.68 4.64
N PHE A 716 24.78 6.87 4.07
CA PHE A 716 23.87 7.14 2.96
C PHE A 716 24.45 8.26 2.08
N PRO A 717 24.21 8.29 0.75
CA PRO A 717 24.87 9.22 -0.17
C PRO A 717 24.61 10.72 0.06
N ASN A 718 23.70 11.07 0.96
CA ASN A 718 23.36 12.45 1.30
C ASN A 718 24.29 13.04 2.37
N TRP A 719 25.12 12.23 3.02
CA TRP A 719 26.08 12.72 4.01
C TRP A 719 27.24 13.44 3.30
N GLU A 720 27.51 14.66 3.74
CA GLU A 720 28.62 15.50 3.29
C GLU A 720 29.49 15.86 4.49
N ALA A 721 30.81 15.83 4.32
CA ALA A 721 31.77 16.21 5.35
C ALA A 721 32.36 17.61 5.08
N ASP A 722 32.51 18.39 6.13
CA ASP A 722 33.26 19.65 6.19
C ASP A 722 34.42 19.46 7.18
N GLY A 723 35.62 19.96 6.83
CA GLY A 723 36.85 19.71 7.58
C GLY A 723 37.42 18.29 7.43
N ALA A 724 36.91 17.48 6.48
CA ALA A 724 37.41 16.14 6.20
C ALA A 724 37.11 15.70 4.75
N ASP A 725 37.92 14.78 4.23
CA ASP A 725 37.62 14.03 3.02
C ASP A 725 36.67 12.84 3.35
N GLY A 726 35.79 12.50 2.40
CA GLY A 726 34.75 11.48 2.57
C GLY A 726 33.35 12.10 2.71
N PRO A 727 32.39 11.44 3.41
CA PRO A 727 32.51 10.14 4.07
C PRO A 727 32.45 8.96 3.10
N TRP A 728 33.17 7.88 3.41
CA TRP A 728 33.10 6.61 2.68
C TRP A 728 32.36 5.56 3.48
N ARG A 729 31.55 4.73 2.80
CA ARG A 729 30.89 3.58 3.42
C ARG A 729 31.91 2.53 3.83
N VAL A 730 31.86 2.10 5.09
CA VAL A 730 32.67 1.02 5.64
C VAL A 730 31.86 -0.02 6.39
N SER A 731 32.42 -1.21 6.60
CA SER A 731 31.75 -2.31 7.31
C SER A 731 31.43 -1.93 8.76
N PRO A 732 30.26 -2.32 9.30
CA PRO A 732 29.19 -3.09 8.65
C PRO A 732 28.32 -2.25 7.71
N SER A 733 28.09 -0.97 7.96
CA SER A 733 27.53 0.00 7.01
C SER A 733 27.72 1.44 7.52
N PHE A 734 28.81 1.68 8.24
CA PHE A 734 29.16 2.95 8.86
C PHE A 734 29.90 3.87 7.89
N MET A 735 30.35 5.01 8.40
CA MET A 735 31.11 6.00 7.66
C MET A 735 32.53 6.09 8.20
N VAL A 736 33.51 6.30 7.30
CA VAL A 736 34.85 6.78 7.66
C VAL A 736 35.10 8.09 6.96
N VAL A 737 35.75 9.01 7.66
CA VAL A 737 36.27 10.27 7.12
C VAL A 737 37.76 10.38 7.40
N VAL A 738 38.48 11.15 6.58
CA VAL A 738 39.88 11.52 6.82
C VAL A 738 39.92 13.01 7.12
N PRO A 739 40.09 13.43 8.39
CA PRO A 739 40.10 14.84 8.77
C PRO A 739 41.18 15.61 8.01
N THR A 740 40.81 16.76 7.46
CA THR A 740 41.73 17.75 6.87
C THR A 740 41.96 18.92 7.83
N ASP A 741 41.05 19.12 8.78
CA ASP A 741 41.09 20.12 9.84
C ASP A 741 40.84 19.45 11.21
N GLU A 742 41.11 20.17 12.31
CA GLU A 742 40.89 19.66 13.69
C GLU A 742 39.40 19.54 14.03
N GLU A 743 38.53 20.35 13.39
CA GLU A 743 37.08 20.31 13.57
C GLU A 743 36.44 19.64 12.35
N VAL A 744 35.68 18.57 12.59
CA VAL A 744 34.98 17.84 11.53
C VAL A 744 33.49 17.91 11.76
N THR A 745 32.74 18.20 10.71
CA THR A 745 31.27 18.15 10.73
C THR A 745 30.73 17.35 9.55
N LEU A 746 29.93 16.32 9.81
CA LEU A 746 29.12 15.64 8.80
C LEU A 746 27.70 16.17 8.85
N ARG A 747 27.09 16.43 7.69
CA ARG A 747 25.70 16.89 7.57
C ARG A 747 24.94 16.05 6.56
N TYR A 748 23.71 15.68 6.89
CA TYR A 748 22.80 15.02 5.96
C TYR A 748 22.12 16.08 5.09
N GLY A 749 22.68 16.28 3.90
CA GLY A 749 22.28 17.31 2.95
C GLY A 749 21.13 16.92 2.01
N THR A 750 20.77 17.86 1.14
CA THR A 750 19.84 17.62 0.03
C THR A 750 20.61 17.19 -1.21
N HIS A 751 20.36 15.98 -1.71
CA HIS A 751 21.01 15.50 -2.92
C HIS A 751 20.46 16.22 -4.18
N PRO A 752 21.26 16.52 -5.22
CA PRO A 752 20.80 17.23 -6.44
C PRO A 752 19.59 16.60 -7.13
N VAL A 753 19.44 15.27 -7.01
CA VAL A 753 18.31 14.51 -7.54
C VAL A 753 16.98 14.90 -6.88
N GLU A 754 16.99 15.27 -5.60
CA GLU A 754 15.80 15.74 -4.87
C GLU A 754 15.35 17.11 -5.38
N LEU A 755 16.30 18.03 -5.58
CA LEU A 755 16.02 19.33 -6.21
C LEU A 755 15.44 19.15 -7.61
N GLY A 756 16.01 18.24 -8.41
CA GLY A 756 15.48 17.86 -9.72
C GLY A 756 14.05 17.29 -9.63
N GLY A 757 13.78 16.44 -8.63
CA GLY A 757 12.46 15.89 -8.36
C GLY A 757 11.43 16.97 -8.06
N TRP A 758 11.75 17.91 -7.18
CA TRP A 758 10.89 19.06 -6.86
C TRP A 758 10.63 19.97 -8.07
N LEU A 759 11.66 20.27 -8.86
CA LEU A 759 11.51 21.05 -10.10
C LEU A 759 10.54 20.35 -11.07
N LEU A 760 10.65 19.04 -11.27
CA LEU A 760 9.73 18.27 -12.11
C LEU A 760 8.31 18.27 -11.53
N THR A 761 8.16 18.21 -10.21
CA THR A 761 6.86 18.35 -9.54
C THR A 761 6.23 19.73 -9.77
N LEU A 762 7.00 20.82 -9.74
CA LEU A 762 6.48 22.15 -10.10
C LEU A 762 6.00 22.21 -11.55
N VAL A 763 6.71 21.55 -12.48
CA VAL A 763 6.23 21.38 -13.87
C VAL A 763 4.92 20.59 -13.90
N GLY A 764 4.80 19.53 -13.10
CA GLY A 764 3.56 18.78 -12.91
C GLY A 764 2.40 19.65 -12.44
N VAL A 765 2.63 20.51 -11.43
CA VAL A 765 1.64 21.46 -10.90
C VAL A 765 1.18 22.43 -12.00
N ALA A 766 2.12 23.01 -12.75
CA ALA A 766 1.79 23.84 -13.91
C ALA A 766 0.98 23.05 -14.97
N GLY A 767 1.34 21.79 -15.21
CA GLY A 767 0.59 20.86 -16.07
C GLY A 767 -0.86 20.67 -15.62
N VAL A 768 -1.12 20.50 -14.32
CA VAL A 768 -2.49 20.42 -13.78
C VAL A 768 -3.27 21.69 -14.07
N VAL A 769 -2.68 22.87 -13.81
CA VAL A 769 -3.33 24.16 -14.09
C VAL A 769 -3.70 24.28 -15.57
N LEU A 770 -2.80 23.88 -16.48
CA LEU A 770 -3.04 23.86 -17.91
C LEU A 770 -4.16 22.88 -18.30
N LEU A 771 -4.19 21.67 -17.74
CA LEU A 771 -5.26 20.69 -17.98
C LEU A 771 -6.62 21.20 -17.50
N VAL A 772 -6.68 21.88 -16.35
CA VAL A 772 -7.90 22.51 -15.84
C VAL A 772 -8.38 23.63 -16.78
N ARG A 773 -7.47 24.49 -17.26
CA ARG A 773 -7.80 25.56 -18.21
C ARG A 773 -8.26 25.02 -19.55
N TRP A 774 -7.58 24.01 -20.08
CA TRP A 774 -7.97 23.37 -21.34
C TRP A 774 -9.37 22.75 -21.24
N GLY A 775 -9.68 22.06 -20.13
CA GLY A 775 -11.01 21.51 -19.91
C GLY A 775 -12.14 22.55 -19.80
N ARG A 776 -11.83 23.82 -19.49
CA ARG A 776 -12.80 24.93 -19.46
C ARG A 776 -12.97 25.61 -20.82
N LEU A 777 -11.93 25.60 -21.65
CA LEU A 777 -11.93 26.23 -22.98
C LEU A 777 -12.47 25.31 -24.08
N GLY A 778 -12.43 23.99 -23.88
CA GLY A 778 -13.04 23.02 -24.77
C GLY A 778 -14.56 22.95 -24.57
N THR A 779 -15.31 23.77 -25.32
CA THR A 779 -16.66 23.40 -25.74
C THR A 779 -16.53 22.31 -26.81
N ASP A 780 -16.14 21.11 -26.40
CA ASP A 780 -16.28 19.95 -27.26
C ASP A 780 -17.79 19.71 -27.38
N GLU A 781 -18.36 19.99 -28.55
CA GLU A 781 -19.72 19.58 -28.90
C GLU A 781 -19.89 18.12 -28.47
N PRO A 782 -20.95 17.78 -27.74
CA PRO A 782 -21.23 16.39 -27.45
C PRO A 782 -21.35 15.69 -28.80
N ALA A 783 -20.40 14.78 -29.07
CA ALA A 783 -20.63 13.76 -30.10
C ALA A 783 -22.03 13.19 -29.85
N GLU A 784 -22.86 13.13 -30.88
CA GLU A 784 -24.11 12.38 -30.86
C GLU A 784 -23.87 11.12 -30.04
N ALA A 785 -24.55 11.05 -28.90
CA ALA A 785 -24.53 9.85 -28.11
C ALA A 785 -25.02 8.76 -29.05
N ASP A 786 -24.22 7.72 -29.30
CA ASP A 786 -24.75 6.44 -29.74
C ASP A 786 -25.97 6.18 -28.84
N GLU A 787 -27.16 6.27 -29.43
CA GLU A 787 -28.39 5.93 -28.73
C GLU A 787 -28.21 4.55 -28.12
N PRO A 788 -28.68 4.30 -26.89
CA PRO A 788 -28.73 2.93 -26.39
C PRO A 788 -29.55 2.12 -27.38
N GLU A 789 -28.94 1.08 -27.99
CA GLU A 789 -29.60 0.10 -28.85
C GLU A 789 -31.03 -0.16 -28.36
N ALA A 790 -32.00 0.40 -29.10
CA ALA A 790 -33.38 -0.02 -28.98
C ALA A 790 -33.43 -1.51 -29.35
N PRO A 791 -34.16 -2.36 -28.62
CA PRO A 791 -34.33 -3.74 -29.04
C PRO A 791 -35.06 -3.73 -30.38
N ASP A 792 -34.48 -4.38 -31.39
CA ASP A 792 -35.13 -4.68 -32.65
C ASP A 792 -36.50 -5.33 -32.37
N VAL A 793 -37.57 -4.56 -32.57
CA VAL A 793 -38.91 -5.11 -32.73
C VAL A 793 -39.02 -5.43 -34.21
N GLU A 794 -38.78 -6.69 -34.56
CA GLU A 794 -39.22 -7.22 -35.85
C GLU A 794 -40.73 -6.99 -35.97
N HIS A 795 -41.13 -6.00 -36.75
CA HIS A 795 -42.43 -6.02 -37.39
C HIS A 795 -42.34 -6.98 -38.57
N GLY A 796 -42.87 -8.18 -38.36
CA GLY A 796 -43.20 -9.08 -39.44
C GLY A 796 -44.36 -8.49 -40.23
N ASP A 797 -44.05 -7.99 -41.42
CA ASP A 797 -45.05 -7.77 -42.47
C ASP A 797 -44.96 -8.94 -43.45
N ASP A 798 -46.01 -9.74 -43.43
CA ASP A 798 -46.32 -10.79 -44.39
C ASP A 798 -47.17 -10.22 -45.54
N GLU A 799 -47.00 -10.84 -46.71
CA GLU A 799 -47.81 -10.80 -47.93
C GLU A 799 -47.77 -9.58 -48.87
N GLY A 800 -47.39 -9.85 -50.13
CA GLY A 800 -47.80 -9.01 -51.27
C GLY A 800 -47.01 -9.14 -52.59
N ARG A 801 -47.16 -10.27 -53.29
CA ARG A 801 -46.90 -10.51 -54.73
C ARG A 801 -46.91 -9.27 -55.64
N ASP A 802 -45.94 -9.16 -56.56
CA ASP A 802 -46.20 -9.33 -58.01
C ASP A 802 -44.92 -9.41 -58.89
N GLU A 803 -45.08 -10.15 -59.98
CA GLU A 803 -44.08 -10.61 -60.98
C GLU A 803 -43.67 -9.56 -62.03
N THR A 804 -42.69 -9.95 -62.87
CA THR A 804 -42.30 -9.45 -64.22
C THR A 804 -41.24 -8.31 -64.26
N THR A 805 -40.19 -8.26 -65.10
CA THR A 805 -39.78 -8.99 -66.33
C THR A 805 -38.33 -8.66 -66.73
N LEU A 806 -37.64 -9.65 -67.31
CA LEU A 806 -36.71 -9.67 -68.48
C LEU A 806 -35.61 -8.59 -68.74
N ASP A 807 -34.39 -9.13 -68.92
CA ASP A 807 -33.40 -8.96 -70.00
C ASP A 807 -32.43 -7.75 -70.13
N ALA A 808 -31.15 -8.11 -69.98
CA ALA A 808 -30.04 -8.00 -70.94
C ALA A 808 -28.86 -7.02 -70.69
N PRO A 809 -27.62 -7.38 -71.10
CA PRO A 809 -26.36 -6.82 -70.60
C PRO A 809 -25.54 -6.01 -71.63
N SER A 810 -24.48 -5.32 -71.19
CA SER A 810 -23.10 -5.37 -71.77
C SER A 810 -22.31 -4.03 -71.78
N ARG A 811 -20.98 -4.21 -71.68
CA ARG A 811 -19.84 -3.32 -72.05
C ARG A 811 -19.48 -2.22 -71.03
N GLY A 812 -18.22 -1.99 -70.64
CA GLY A 812 -16.93 -2.58 -70.98
C GLY A 812 -15.82 -1.80 -70.25
N ARG A 813 -14.81 -2.52 -69.73
CA ARG A 813 -13.46 -2.02 -69.35
C ARG A 813 -12.60 -1.83 -70.62
N PRO A 814 -11.33 -1.34 -70.60
CA PRO A 814 -10.41 -0.97 -69.50
C PRO A 814 -9.80 0.46 -69.73
N ASP A 815 -8.93 1.07 -68.92
CA ASP A 815 -7.52 0.75 -68.63
C ASP A 815 -6.97 1.65 -67.47
N SER A 816 -6.01 1.08 -66.74
CA SER A 816 -5.04 1.68 -65.81
C SER A 816 -3.95 2.54 -66.55
N PRO A 817 -2.87 3.08 -65.94
CA PRO A 817 -2.43 3.07 -64.53
C PRO A 817 -1.92 4.43 -63.97
N THR A 818 -1.94 4.60 -62.65
CA THR A 818 -0.83 5.08 -61.79
C THR A 818 -1.18 4.90 -60.33
#